data_AF-A0A7K5U7V8-F1
#
_entry.id   AF-A0A7K5U7V8-F1
#
_cell.length_a   1.000
_cell.length_b   1.000
_cell.length_c   1.000
_cell.angle_alpha   90.00
_cell.angle_beta   90.00
_cell.angle_gamma   90.00
#
_symmetry.space_group_name_H-M   'P 1'
#
loop_
_entity.id
_entity.type
_entity.pdbx_description
1 polymer ?
#
loop_
_entity_poly.entity_id
_entity_poly.type
_entity_poly.pdbx_seq_one_letter_code
_entity_poly.pdbx_strand_id
1 'polypeptide(L)'
;CFSFDVKLCLCSLILKDLMRLDTELRKEKHVIFIQVLKIYLTDFYRKKKITDDLFKKILLIQENDFEELQKQLDSRLQNTEMSGAHNSEYQTLEDLERKEREYSEHVIDNMEAFWKQTDKAQQAFLDQSKCSSAKATKIMTDLTEKMITVESLLSESQDLRAMDIQERLFNWELMVKMIDSIKSYIPEECKGRLIIVSNILDHLTVKNNLSVRQKEELLTDLHKAFWEQLAHFSNECMQQSKDLILKRLECRAKKKEEFKHRQEAEQESLLSKTFLKEDIRNFLKAYHELIEKHQQAQWELEEEDDCESTEAVVNLYKELYSKASHALEELVTELFLQTLPVVTGLSVRECELLKEEWQENLVPQLEKWETHRQKRWKLFQEQLLQEKELWTMEYALSAVMQKHLSEKQEKIIQGVISRLGCLSDESVNYILQKHRLLLCSVLRRLTLRRAGMAALARMRLSRKKSLLQELSEQHTLQKGSSPCQDEDQWQLQKAVESHIQEEEEKLEEETQETNLEFHQQLVTEIQEALQFLQQHLEQVIGQTLLQHAQREAGKKSSDDGQDFKERLVEAAVESVYGTSNNINRLVQNYYQQLGKITEGYEGKKLQQLKSLQAERNEKIRLKKKQDNELALKEKHTEGLLNLSSTVHQRIVLQQKKVLSQFELQQQIRLESLKQKLLTLHHLETDLENHLRESEQDFVSELAVLTRVPVTVKKKPSKRSKPAGEKTKSKRQTFHSPESAEKDDSHENIQELHGLTSGLCREMLQSPHEGETEPRKNSNMLKKKGSR
;
A
#
# COMPACT_ATOMS: atom_id res chain seq x y z
N CYS A 1 20.05 -9.43 25.90
CA CYS A 1 19.78 -7.99 25.95
C CYS A 1 19.03 -7.66 27.23
N PHE A 2 19.57 -6.83 28.13
CA PHE A 2 18.87 -6.42 29.37
C PHE A 2 18.51 -4.92 29.41
N SER A 3 18.86 -4.14 28.38
CA SER A 3 18.49 -2.71 28.31
C SER A 3 18.16 -2.19 26.90
N PHE A 4 17.96 -3.09 25.92
CA PHE A 4 17.51 -2.69 24.59
C PHE A 4 15.99 -2.89 24.53
N ASP A 5 15.27 -1.88 24.05
CA ASP A 5 13.81 -1.92 23.95
C ASP A 5 13.39 -3.06 23.02
N VAL A 6 12.79 -4.10 23.60
CA VAL A 6 12.39 -5.31 22.87
C VAL A 6 11.40 -4.98 21.76
N LYS A 7 10.55 -3.96 21.95
CA LYS A 7 9.60 -3.52 20.91
C LYS A 7 10.34 -2.95 19.69
N LEU A 8 11.45 -2.24 19.89
CA LEU A 8 12.29 -1.78 18.77
C LEU A 8 12.89 -2.97 18.00
N CYS A 9 13.36 -4.01 18.69
CA CYS A 9 13.85 -5.23 18.04
C CYS A 9 12.74 -5.92 17.22
N LEU A 10 11.56 -6.10 17.81
CA LEU A 10 10.45 -6.76 17.12
C LEU A 10 10.02 -5.98 15.86
N CYS A 11 9.88 -4.67 15.94
CA CYS A 11 9.55 -3.84 14.78
C CYS A 11 10.66 -3.87 13.71
N SER A 12 11.93 -3.95 14.11
CA SER A 12 13.04 -4.10 13.15
C SER A 12 12.99 -5.42 12.38
N LEU A 13 12.47 -6.50 12.99
CA LEU A 13 12.24 -7.78 12.32
C LEU A 13 11.08 -7.67 11.33
N ILE A 14 10.00 -6.99 11.70
CA ILE A 14 8.87 -6.73 10.82
C ILE A 14 9.29 -5.94 9.58
N LEU A 15 10.12 -4.91 9.72
CA LEU A 15 10.66 -4.18 8.56
C LEU A 15 11.46 -5.09 7.63
N LYS A 16 12.24 -6.03 8.16
CA LYS A 16 12.96 -7.02 7.36
C LYS A 16 12.03 -8.00 6.66
N ASP A 17 10.97 -8.46 7.34
CA ASP A 17 9.97 -9.36 6.75
C ASP A 17 9.18 -8.67 5.63
N LEU A 18 8.83 -7.39 5.79
CA LEU A 18 8.21 -6.59 4.72
C LEU A 18 9.15 -6.40 3.51
N MET A 19 10.44 -6.13 3.74
CA MET A 19 11.44 -6.05 2.64
C MET A 19 11.62 -7.39 1.93
N ARG A 20 11.58 -8.50 2.68
CA ARG A 20 11.65 -9.86 2.13
C ARG A 20 10.43 -10.15 1.26
N LEU A 21 9.22 -9.84 1.76
CA LEU A 21 7.97 -9.97 1.01
C LEU A 21 8.02 -9.20 -0.32
N ASP A 22 8.45 -7.95 -0.30
CA ASP A 22 8.62 -7.16 -1.54
C ASP A 22 9.55 -7.82 -2.55
N THR A 23 10.68 -8.34 -2.05
CA THR A 23 11.69 -8.99 -2.88
C THR A 23 11.16 -10.27 -3.52
N GLU A 24 10.41 -11.07 -2.77
CA GLU A 24 9.76 -12.29 -3.26
C GLU A 24 8.71 -11.95 -4.35
N LEU A 25 7.82 -11.00 -4.08
CA LEU A 25 6.78 -10.57 -5.04
C LEU A 25 7.38 -9.95 -6.33
N ARG A 26 8.49 -9.20 -6.24
CA ARG A 26 9.17 -8.66 -7.42
C ARG A 26 9.82 -9.76 -8.26
N LYS A 27 10.43 -10.77 -7.63
CA LYS A 27 10.95 -11.95 -8.34
C LYS A 27 9.83 -12.73 -9.03
N GLU A 28 8.71 -12.94 -8.34
CA GLU A 28 7.53 -13.59 -8.91
C GLU A 28 6.99 -12.82 -10.12
N LYS A 29 6.89 -11.49 -10.03
CA LYS A 29 6.50 -10.63 -11.16
C LYS A 29 7.39 -10.85 -12.39
N HIS A 30 8.71 -10.93 -12.20
CA HIS A 30 9.65 -11.19 -13.31
C HIS A 30 9.42 -12.57 -13.94
N VAL A 31 9.30 -13.62 -13.11
CA VAL A 31 9.05 -14.99 -13.58
C VAL A 31 7.74 -15.08 -14.35
N ILE A 32 6.66 -14.51 -13.82
CA ILE A 32 5.35 -14.51 -14.47
C ILE A 32 5.39 -13.73 -15.79
N PHE A 33 6.06 -12.56 -15.83
CA PHE A 33 6.19 -11.78 -17.07
C PHE A 33 6.87 -12.60 -18.17
N ILE A 34 8.02 -13.23 -17.87
CA ILE A 34 8.75 -14.07 -18.83
C ILE A 34 7.88 -15.23 -19.29
N GLN A 35 7.17 -15.90 -18.39
CA GLN A 35 6.35 -17.05 -18.74
C GLN A 35 5.12 -16.66 -19.58
N VAL A 36 4.44 -15.55 -19.27
CA VAL A 36 3.33 -15.03 -20.09
C VAL A 36 3.83 -14.61 -21.47
N LEU A 37 4.99 -13.94 -21.56
CA LEU A 37 5.62 -13.59 -22.83
C LEU A 37 5.96 -14.85 -23.65
N LYS A 38 6.55 -15.87 -23.02
CA LYS A 38 6.88 -17.16 -23.64
C LYS A 38 5.65 -17.87 -24.19
N ILE A 39 4.53 -17.87 -23.47
CA ILE A 39 3.27 -18.47 -23.94
C ILE A 39 2.79 -17.75 -25.21
N TYR A 40 2.73 -16.40 -25.20
CA TYR A 40 2.35 -15.64 -26.38
C TYR A 40 3.29 -15.87 -27.57
N LEU A 41 4.61 -15.87 -27.35
CA LEU A 41 5.57 -16.10 -28.41
C LEU A 41 5.49 -17.53 -28.99
N THR A 42 5.17 -18.54 -28.17
CA THR A 42 5.04 -19.95 -28.59
C THR A 42 3.88 -20.13 -29.57
N ASP A 43 2.76 -19.44 -29.34
CA ASP A 43 1.63 -19.43 -30.26
C ASP A 43 1.98 -18.85 -31.64
N PHE A 44 2.91 -17.91 -31.69
CA PHE A 44 3.40 -17.32 -32.95
C PHE A 44 4.43 -18.19 -33.65
N TYR A 45 5.30 -18.85 -32.89
CA TYR A 45 6.22 -19.86 -33.38
C TYR A 45 5.45 -21.00 -34.08
N ARG A 46 4.39 -21.53 -33.44
CA ARG A 46 3.52 -22.58 -33.99
C ARG A 46 2.83 -22.16 -35.29
N LYS A 47 2.45 -20.89 -35.40
CA LYS A 47 1.89 -20.29 -36.62
C LYS A 47 2.96 -20.01 -37.71
N LYS A 48 4.21 -20.45 -37.51
CA LYS A 48 5.39 -20.25 -38.39
C LYS A 48 5.67 -18.77 -38.73
N LYS A 49 5.29 -17.85 -37.84
CA LYS A 49 5.45 -16.40 -38.07
C LYS A 49 6.82 -15.87 -37.63
N ILE A 50 7.50 -16.59 -36.74
CA ILE A 50 8.78 -16.24 -36.11
C ILE A 50 9.69 -17.48 -36.21
N THR A 51 10.98 -17.29 -36.48
CA THR A 51 11.97 -18.38 -36.51
C THR A 51 12.31 -18.86 -35.10
N ASP A 52 12.73 -20.13 -34.96
CA ASP A 52 13.16 -20.69 -33.66
C ASP A 52 14.29 -19.87 -33.02
N ASP A 53 15.23 -19.42 -33.85
CA ASP A 53 16.36 -18.58 -33.44
C ASP A 53 15.90 -17.22 -32.89
N LEU A 54 14.96 -16.55 -33.57
CA LEU A 54 14.42 -15.26 -33.12
C LEU A 54 13.57 -15.42 -31.85
N PHE A 55 12.81 -16.52 -31.73
CA PHE A 55 12.04 -16.85 -30.53
C PHE A 55 12.96 -17.00 -29.30
N LYS A 56 14.01 -17.82 -29.42
CA LYS A 56 14.99 -18.03 -28.34
C LYS A 56 15.76 -16.76 -28.00
N LYS A 57 16.16 -16.00 -29.02
CA LYS A 57 16.88 -14.74 -28.85
C LYS A 57 16.08 -13.70 -28.06
N ILE A 58 14.79 -13.54 -28.36
CA ILE A 58 13.94 -12.55 -27.66
C ILE A 58 13.79 -12.93 -26.19
N LEU A 59 13.53 -14.20 -25.88
CA LEU A 59 13.38 -14.66 -24.49
C LEU A 59 14.68 -14.50 -23.70
N LEU A 60 15.82 -14.91 -24.29
CA LEU A 60 17.12 -14.81 -23.63
C LEU A 60 17.50 -13.34 -23.35
N ILE A 61 17.21 -12.42 -24.27
CA ILE A 61 17.46 -10.98 -24.04
C ILE A 61 16.62 -10.50 -22.84
N GLN A 62 15.34 -10.86 -22.79
CA GLN A 62 14.48 -10.43 -21.68
C GLN A 62 14.89 -11.02 -20.34
N GLU A 63 15.24 -12.31 -20.29
CA GLU A 63 15.74 -12.97 -19.08
C GLU A 63 17.01 -12.28 -18.56
N ASN A 64 17.99 -12.04 -19.43
CA ASN A 64 19.23 -11.36 -19.06
C ASN A 64 19.01 -9.91 -18.60
N ASP A 65 18.15 -9.15 -19.29
CA ASP A 65 17.89 -7.76 -18.95
C ASP A 65 17.19 -7.61 -17.59
N PHE A 66 16.25 -8.51 -17.24
CA PHE A 66 15.62 -8.51 -15.91
C PHE A 66 16.57 -9.00 -14.82
N GLU A 67 17.45 -9.96 -15.11
CA GLU A 67 18.49 -10.38 -14.18
C GLU A 67 19.46 -9.24 -13.86
N GLU A 68 19.86 -8.46 -14.88
CA GLU A 68 20.70 -7.27 -14.73
C GLU A 68 19.99 -6.17 -13.93
N LEU A 69 18.70 -5.91 -14.18
CA LEU A 69 17.91 -4.97 -13.38
C LEU A 69 17.85 -5.38 -11.90
N GLN A 70 17.74 -6.67 -11.61
CA GLN A 70 17.77 -7.18 -10.24
C GLN A 70 19.16 -6.99 -9.61
N LYS A 71 20.24 -7.33 -10.33
CA LYS A 71 21.63 -7.12 -9.85
C LYS A 71 21.93 -5.64 -9.55
N GLN A 72 21.47 -4.74 -10.42
CA GLN A 72 21.62 -3.30 -10.21
C GLN A 72 20.90 -2.82 -8.96
N LEU A 73 19.71 -3.34 -8.67
CA LEU A 73 19.05 -3.02 -7.42
C LEU A 73 19.78 -3.63 -6.22
N ASP A 74 20.12 -4.91 -6.26
CA ASP A 74 20.78 -5.61 -5.14
C ASP A 74 22.10 -4.92 -4.77
N SER A 75 22.88 -4.47 -5.77
CA SER A 75 24.09 -3.66 -5.54
C SER A 75 23.82 -2.29 -4.91
N ARG A 76 22.75 -1.58 -5.32
CA ARG A 76 22.34 -0.32 -4.67
C ARG A 76 21.97 -0.56 -3.21
N LEU A 77 21.15 -1.58 -2.95
CA LEU A 77 20.73 -1.96 -1.60
C LEU A 77 21.92 -2.35 -0.72
N GLN A 78 22.89 -3.10 -1.25
CA GLN A 78 24.13 -3.43 -0.53
C GLN A 78 24.98 -2.19 -0.24
N ASN A 79 25.10 -1.25 -1.19
CA ASN A 79 25.84 0.00 -0.96
C ASN A 79 25.19 0.84 0.15
N THR A 80 23.85 0.86 0.21
CA THR A 80 23.09 1.51 1.29
C THR A 80 23.36 0.86 2.65
N GLU A 81 23.42 -0.48 2.70
CA GLU A 81 23.79 -1.22 3.92
C GLU A 81 25.22 -0.95 4.37
N MET A 82 26.15 -0.76 3.43
CA MET A 82 27.55 -0.47 3.70
C MET A 82 27.82 1.01 4.04
N SER A 83 26.92 1.93 3.68
CA SER A 83 27.02 3.36 4.01
C SER A 83 26.48 3.73 5.39
N GLY A 84 25.77 2.82 6.07
CA GLY A 84 25.41 2.96 7.48
C GLY A 84 26.66 2.95 8.35
N ALA A 85 26.72 3.82 9.37
CA ALA A 85 27.89 4.07 10.19
C ALA A 85 28.71 2.80 10.47
N HIS A 86 29.89 2.70 9.85
CA HIS A 86 30.83 1.63 10.12
C HIS A 86 31.09 1.58 11.65
N ASN A 87 30.76 0.44 12.25
CA ASN A 87 31.21 -0.01 13.59
C ASN A 87 30.26 0.11 14.80
N SER A 88 28.96 0.39 14.65
CA SER A 88 28.03 0.16 15.79
C SER A 88 27.41 -1.24 15.71
N GLU A 89 27.55 -2.01 16.79
CA GLU A 89 26.88 -3.30 16.99
C GLU A 89 25.34 -3.15 17.09
N TYR A 90 24.84 -1.90 17.05
CA TYR A 90 23.44 -1.50 17.22
C TYR A 90 23.02 -0.49 16.14
N GLN A 91 21.87 -0.70 15.53
CA GLN A 91 21.21 0.24 14.60
C GLN A 91 20.34 1.23 15.39
N THR A 92 20.43 2.54 15.11
CA THR A 92 19.53 3.52 15.73
C THR A 92 18.17 3.56 15.02
N LEU A 93 17.18 4.21 15.63
CA LEU A 93 15.87 4.40 15.01
C LEU A 93 15.97 5.25 13.75
N GLU A 94 16.78 6.30 13.78
CA GLU A 94 17.03 7.17 12.63
C GLU A 94 17.72 6.40 11.49
N ASP A 95 18.58 5.42 11.82
CA ASP A 95 19.18 4.55 10.80
C ASP A 95 18.15 3.65 10.13
N LEU A 96 17.20 3.11 10.89
CA LEU A 96 16.12 2.28 10.35
C LEU A 96 15.15 3.09 9.49
N GLU A 97 14.78 4.30 9.93
CA GLU A 97 13.94 5.22 9.15
C GLU A 97 14.61 5.62 7.83
N ARG A 98 15.90 5.93 7.88
CA ARG A 98 16.69 6.26 6.68
C ARG A 98 16.78 5.07 5.74
N LYS A 99 17.13 3.89 6.26
CA LYS A 99 17.27 2.66 5.45
C LYS A 99 15.94 2.30 4.77
N GLU A 100 14.83 2.41 5.48
CA GLU A 100 13.52 2.11 4.93
C GLU A 100 13.09 3.14 3.85
N ARG A 101 13.40 4.43 4.05
CA ARG A 101 13.20 5.48 3.04
C ARG A 101 14.05 5.24 1.79
N GLU A 102 15.35 5.04 1.94
CA GLU A 102 16.29 4.78 0.83
C GLU A 102 15.92 3.49 0.08
N TYR A 103 15.48 2.45 0.80
CA TYR A 103 14.90 1.25 0.20
C TYR A 103 13.69 1.60 -0.68
N SER A 104 12.78 2.46 -0.20
CA SER A 104 11.61 2.90 -0.95
C SER A 104 11.97 3.61 -2.24
N GLU A 105 12.90 4.55 -2.18
CA GLU A 105 13.39 5.31 -3.33
C GLU A 105 14.00 4.37 -4.38
N HIS A 106 14.91 3.47 -3.97
CA HIS A 106 15.54 2.51 -4.88
C HIS A 106 14.55 1.54 -5.54
N VAL A 107 13.49 1.14 -4.82
CA VAL A 107 12.46 0.26 -5.38
C VAL A 107 11.55 1.00 -6.36
N ILE A 108 11.22 2.28 -6.10
CA ILE A 108 10.47 3.12 -7.05
C ILE A 108 11.27 3.30 -8.35
N ASP A 109 12.56 3.60 -8.26
CA ASP A 109 13.46 3.67 -9.42
C ASP A 109 13.51 2.34 -10.19
N ASN A 110 13.63 1.22 -9.47
CA ASN A 110 13.63 -0.11 -10.08
C ASN A 110 12.31 -0.44 -10.78
N MET A 111 11.18 -0.02 -10.19
CA MET A 111 9.86 -0.15 -10.81
C MET A 111 9.77 0.64 -12.12
N GLU A 112 10.28 1.88 -12.15
CA GLU A 112 10.33 2.68 -13.38
C GLU A 112 11.24 2.03 -14.44
N ALA A 113 12.40 1.51 -14.02
CA ALA A 113 13.32 0.79 -14.90
C ALA A 113 12.68 -0.49 -15.48
N PHE A 114 11.91 -1.23 -14.67
CA PHE A 114 11.12 -2.38 -15.13
C PHE A 114 10.12 -1.96 -16.22
N TRP A 115 9.37 -0.86 -16.02
CA TRP A 115 8.42 -0.38 -17.04
C TRP A 115 9.13 -0.02 -18.35
N LYS A 116 10.22 0.73 -18.28
CA LYS A 116 11.06 1.08 -19.45
C LYS A 116 11.55 -0.18 -20.17
N GLN A 117 11.91 -1.23 -19.42
CA GLN A 117 12.34 -2.50 -20.00
C GLN A 117 11.19 -3.23 -20.70
N THR A 118 9.99 -3.24 -20.13
CA THR A 118 8.81 -3.83 -20.80
C THR A 118 8.46 -3.11 -22.11
N ASP A 119 8.62 -1.79 -22.18
CA ASP A 119 8.38 -1.02 -23.40
C ASP A 119 9.49 -1.23 -24.44
N LYS A 120 10.76 -1.36 -24.01
CA LYS A 120 11.87 -1.75 -24.90
C LYS A 120 11.66 -3.14 -25.48
N ALA A 121 11.18 -4.09 -24.68
CA ALA A 121 10.84 -5.43 -25.15
C ALA A 121 9.75 -5.40 -26.22
N GLN A 122 8.71 -4.60 -25.99
CA GLN A 122 7.64 -4.34 -26.94
C GLN A 122 8.18 -3.74 -28.26
N GLN A 123 9.06 -2.75 -28.18
CA GLN A 123 9.67 -2.12 -29.34
C GLN A 123 10.58 -3.08 -30.11
N ALA A 124 11.45 -3.82 -29.42
CA ALA A 124 12.32 -4.82 -30.04
C ALA A 124 11.52 -5.92 -30.76
N PHE A 125 10.39 -6.32 -30.18
CA PHE A 125 9.48 -7.27 -30.82
C PHE A 125 8.85 -6.69 -32.10
N LEU A 126 8.45 -5.41 -32.08
CA LEU A 126 7.92 -4.72 -33.26
C LEU A 126 8.96 -4.61 -34.39
N ASP A 127 10.21 -4.27 -34.04
CA ASP A 127 11.28 -4.02 -35.02
C ASP A 127 11.87 -5.30 -35.63
N GLN A 128 11.95 -6.38 -34.84
CA GLN A 128 12.60 -7.63 -35.27
C GLN A 128 11.63 -8.68 -35.84
N SER A 129 10.32 -8.56 -35.57
CA SER A 129 9.35 -9.53 -36.06
C SER A 129 8.95 -9.26 -37.51
N LYS A 130 8.89 -10.29 -38.35
CA LYS A 130 8.27 -10.23 -39.70
C LYS A 130 6.73 -10.11 -39.62
N CYS A 131 6.19 -9.78 -38.46
CA CYS A 131 4.75 -9.78 -38.19
C CYS A 131 4.14 -8.44 -38.60
N SER A 132 2.88 -8.45 -39.06
CA SER A 132 2.17 -7.19 -39.35
C SER A 132 2.04 -6.38 -38.05
N SER A 133 2.35 -5.09 -38.09
CA SER A 133 2.25 -4.14 -36.96
C SER A 133 0.97 -4.34 -36.13
N ALA A 134 -0.21 -4.46 -36.76
CA ALA A 134 -1.49 -4.68 -36.07
C ALA A 134 -1.53 -5.94 -35.19
N LYS A 135 -0.86 -7.03 -35.59
CA LYS A 135 -0.79 -8.27 -34.81
C LYS A 135 0.17 -8.16 -33.64
N ALA A 136 1.27 -7.42 -33.80
CA ALA A 136 2.21 -7.18 -32.73
C ALA A 136 1.62 -6.25 -31.66
N THR A 137 0.92 -5.20 -32.09
CA THR A 137 0.16 -4.32 -31.18
C THR A 137 -0.87 -5.10 -30.36
N LYS A 138 -1.61 -6.03 -31.00
CA LYS A 138 -2.58 -6.89 -30.30
C LYS A 138 -1.93 -7.79 -29.23
N ILE A 139 -0.76 -8.37 -29.50
CA ILE A 139 -0.06 -9.17 -28.47
C ILE A 139 0.29 -8.30 -27.27
N MET A 140 0.74 -7.07 -27.52
CA MET A 140 1.16 -6.16 -26.46
C MET A 140 0.00 -5.66 -25.62
N THR A 141 -1.17 -5.43 -26.24
CA THR A 141 -2.41 -5.14 -25.50
C THR A 141 -2.83 -6.34 -24.66
N ASP A 142 -2.81 -7.55 -25.23
CA ASP A 142 -3.20 -8.78 -24.52
C ASP A 142 -2.21 -9.09 -23.37
N LEU A 143 -0.90 -8.85 -23.56
CA LEU A 143 0.13 -8.95 -22.52
C LEU A 143 -0.09 -7.93 -21.40
N THR A 144 -0.37 -6.68 -21.75
CA THR A 144 -0.64 -5.61 -20.77
C THR A 144 -1.87 -5.96 -19.92
N GLU A 145 -2.94 -6.48 -20.54
CA GLU A 145 -4.14 -6.94 -19.82
C GLU A 145 -3.81 -8.05 -18.81
N LYS A 146 -2.99 -9.04 -19.20
CA LYS A 146 -2.58 -10.11 -18.27
C LYS A 146 -1.69 -9.59 -17.16
N MET A 147 -0.80 -8.65 -17.44
CA MET A 147 0.01 -8.02 -16.40
C MET A 147 -0.81 -7.20 -15.40
N ILE A 148 -1.95 -6.62 -15.80
CA ILE A 148 -2.89 -5.99 -14.86
C ILE A 148 -3.47 -7.03 -13.90
N THR A 149 -3.86 -8.21 -14.42
CA THR A 149 -4.34 -9.31 -13.58
C THR A 149 -3.25 -9.76 -12.60
N VAL A 150 -2.01 -9.89 -13.08
CA VAL A 150 -0.86 -10.27 -12.24
C VAL A 150 -0.63 -9.25 -11.12
N GLU A 151 -0.63 -7.95 -11.42
CA GLU A 151 -0.48 -6.92 -10.36
C GLU A 151 -1.62 -6.94 -9.35
N SER A 152 -2.86 -7.25 -9.77
CA SER A 152 -3.99 -7.44 -8.84
C SER A 152 -3.72 -8.60 -7.88
N LEU A 153 -3.32 -9.76 -8.40
CA LEU A 153 -3.03 -10.95 -7.60
C LEU A 153 -1.84 -10.73 -6.66
N LEU A 154 -0.78 -10.06 -7.13
CA LEU A 154 0.36 -9.71 -6.28
C LEU A 154 -0.03 -8.69 -5.21
N SER A 155 -0.94 -7.77 -5.48
CA SER A 155 -1.45 -6.82 -4.48
C SER A 155 -2.29 -7.54 -3.42
N GLU A 156 -3.18 -8.44 -3.82
CA GLU A 156 -3.99 -9.24 -2.90
C GLU A 156 -3.12 -10.13 -2.00
N SER A 157 -2.10 -10.78 -2.58
CA SER A 157 -1.10 -11.56 -1.84
C SER A 157 -0.32 -10.69 -0.86
N GLN A 158 0.16 -9.52 -1.31
CA GLN A 158 0.89 -8.58 -0.45
C GLN A 158 0.06 -8.11 0.74
N ASP A 159 -1.20 -7.76 0.50
CA ASP A 159 -2.12 -7.27 1.51
C ASP A 159 -2.38 -8.35 2.57
N LEU A 160 -2.69 -9.58 2.15
CA LEU A 160 -2.83 -10.73 3.05
C LEU A 160 -1.56 -10.94 3.89
N ARG A 161 -0.39 -10.95 3.25
CA ARG A 161 0.88 -11.22 3.94
C ARG A 161 1.33 -10.10 4.85
N ALA A 162 1.04 -8.84 4.51
CA ALA A 162 1.28 -7.71 5.40
C ALA A 162 0.42 -7.83 6.67
N MET A 163 -0.82 -8.33 6.56
CA MET A 163 -1.65 -8.62 7.71
C MET A 163 -1.08 -9.78 8.55
N ASP A 164 -0.66 -10.87 7.92
CA ASP A 164 -0.02 -12.01 8.61
C ASP A 164 1.21 -11.52 9.39
N ILE A 165 2.13 -10.80 8.74
CA ILE A 165 3.34 -10.23 9.36
C ILE A 165 2.98 -9.37 10.58
N GLN A 166 1.93 -8.54 10.49
CA GLN A 166 1.47 -7.75 11.64
C GLN A 166 0.91 -8.63 12.76
N GLU A 167 0.12 -9.64 12.44
CA GLU A 167 -0.40 -10.58 13.46
C GLU A 167 0.76 -11.28 14.19
N ARG A 168 1.83 -11.63 13.45
CA ARG A 168 3.07 -12.14 14.06
C ARG A 168 3.64 -11.22 15.10
N LEU A 169 3.66 -9.92 14.82
CA LEU A 169 4.20 -8.92 15.74
C LEU A 169 3.44 -8.98 17.06
N PHE A 170 2.11 -8.99 17.01
CA PHE A 170 1.27 -9.09 18.21
C PHE A 170 1.52 -10.41 18.95
N ASN A 171 1.66 -11.52 18.23
CA ASN A 171 1.99 -12.82 18.83
C ASN A 171 3.37 -12.80 19.50
N TRP A 172 4.38 -12.20 18.88
CA TRP A 172 5.70 -12.04 19.49
C TRP A 172 5.68 -11.12 20.71
N GLU A 173 4.94 -10.01 20.68
CA GLU A 173 4.76 -9.15 21.85
C GLU A 173 4.12 -9.92 23.02
N LEU A 174 3.14 -10.77 22.74
CA LEU A 174 2.53 -11.66 23.72
C LEU A 174 3.53 -12.68 24.29
N MET A 175 4.31 -13.33 23.44
CA MET A 175 5.34 -14.31 23.84
C MET A 175 6.42 -13.66 24.71
N VAL A 176 6.89 -12.46 24.34
CA VAL A 176 7.86 -11.70 25.12
C VAL A 176 7.30 -11.37 26.51
N LYS A 177 6.07 -10.85 26.59
CA LYS A 177 5.45 -10.54 27.88
C LYS A 177 5.19 -11.79 28.73
N MET A 178 4.91 -12.93 28.11
CA MET A 178 4.80 -14.21 28.82
C MET A 178 6.15 -14.60 29.46
N ILE A 179 7.25 -14.50 28.71
CA ILE A 179 8.60 -14.80 29.23
C ILE A 179 8.98 -13.81 30.33
N ASP A 180 8.71 -12.51 30.15
CA ASP A 180 8.96 -11.49 31.16
C ASP A 180 8.15 -11.73 32.44
N SER A 181 6.89 -12.16 32.31
CA SER A 181 6.08 -12.57 33.45
C SER A 181 6.65 -13.78 34.17
N ILE A 182 7.33 -14.70 33.48
CA ILE A 182 7.95 -15.87 34.12
C ILE A 182 9.27 -15.49 34.79
N LYS A 183 10.02 -14.58 34.17
CA LYS A 183 11.29 -14.08 34.71
C LYS A 183 11.10 -13.32 36.03
N SER A 184 9.96 -12.68 36.24
CA SER A 184 9.67 -11.91 37.47
C SER A 184 9.34 -12.76 38.70
N TYR A 185 9.13 -14.07 38.58
CA TYR A 185 8.74 -14.92 39.71
C TYR A 185 9.78 -14.98 40.83
N ILE A 186 11.04 -15.33 40.54
CA ILE A 186 12.07 -15.46 41.59
C ILE A 186 12.36 -14.13 42.30
N PRO A 187 12.54 -12.99 41.62
CA PRO A 187 12.73 -11.71 42.29
C PRO A 187 11.61 -11.36 43.29
N GLU A 188 10.35 -11.55 42.91
CA GLU A 188 9.20 -11.24 43.76
C GLU A 188 9.05 -12.25 44.92
N GLU A 189 9.35 -13.52 44.68
CA GLU A 189 9.38 -14.55 45.72
C GLU A 189 10.49 -14.29 46.76
N CYS A 190 11.70 -13.92 46.32
CA CYS A 190 12.79 -13.51 47.20
C CYS A 190 12.32 -12.37 48.12
N LYS A 191 11.72 -11.33 47.54
CA LYS A 191 11.21 -10.17 48.27
C LYS A 191 10.14 -10.57 49.30
N GLY A 192 9.17 -11.40 48.89
CA GLY A 192 8.11 -11.89 49.78
C GLY A 192 8.66 -12.69 50.97
N ARG A 193 9.56 -13.65 50.70
CA ARG A 193 10.19 -14.47 51.73
C ARG A 193 11.00 -13.63 52.73
N LEU A 194 11.76 -12.65 52.25
CA LEU A 194 12.55 -11.74 53.10
C LEU A 194 11.68 -10.86 54.01
N ILE A 195 10.55 -10.35 53.51
CA ILE A 195 9.62 -9.55 54.32
C ILE A 195 9.07 -10.37 55.49
N ILE A 196 8.65 -11.61 55.24
CA ILE A 196 8.12 -12.48 56.30
C ILE A 196 9.20 -12.80 57.34
N VAL A 197 10.41 -13.15 56.89
CA VAL A 197 11.54 -13.39 57.81
C VAL A 197 11.85 -12.15 58.63
N SER A 198 11.90 -10.96 58.02
CA SER A 198 12.10 -9.70 58.76
C SER A 198 11.04 -9.50 59.83
N ASN A 199 9.75 -9.72 59.52
CA ASN A 199 8.65 -9.57 60.47
C ASN A 199 8.77 -10.53 61.65
N ILE A 200 9.22 -11.77 61.41
CA ILE A 200 9.43 -12.75 62.49
C ILE A 200 10.61 -12.34 63.37
N LEU A 201 11.73 -11.91 62.76
CA LEU A 201 12.89 -11.42 63.51
C LEU A 201 12.56 -10.14 64.30
N ASP A 202 11.69 -9.28 63.77
CA ASP A 202 11.15 -8.11 64.48
C ASP A 202 10.40 -8.52 65.75
N HIS A 203 9.52 -9.52 65.68
CA HIS A 203 8.81 -10.04 66.85
C HIS A 203 9.77 -10.61 67.90
N LEU A 204 10.84 -11.29 67.49
CA LEU A 204 11.86 -11.78 68.40
C LEU A 204 12.70 -10.67 69.05
N THR A 205 12.93 -9.58 68.31
CA THR A 205 13.60 -8.38 68.83
C THR A 205 12.73 -7.70 69.89
N VAL A 206 11.43 -7.56 69.64
CA VAL A 206 10.46 -7.01 70.62
C VAL A 206 10.37 -7.87 71.89
N LYS A 207 10.50 -9.20 71.77
CA LYS A 207 10.54 -10.13 72.90
C LYS A 207 11.88 -10.16 73.64
N ASN A 208 12.86 -9.33 73.26
CA ASN A 208 14.24 -9.30 73.78
C ASN A 208 15.03 -10.61 73.61
N ASN A 209 14.61 -11.48 72.68
CA ASN A 209 15.34 -12.71 72.34
C ASN A 209 16.47 -12.46 71.33
N LEU A 210 16.44 -11.30 70.65
CA LEU A 210 17.45 -10.83 69.70
C LEU A 210 17.77 -9.37 69.97
N SER A 211 19.05 -8.99 69.84
CA SER A 211 19.43 -7.59 69.76
C SER A 211 19.21 -7.04 68.34
N VAL A 212 18.99 -5.73 68.22
CA VAL A 212 18.85 -5.04 66.93
C VAL A 212 20.03 -5.32 66.01
N ARG A 213 21.25 -5.32 66.56
CA ARG A 213 22.47 -5.61 65.79
C ARG A 213 22.50 -7.04 65.24
N GLN A 214 22.12 -8.03 66.04
CA GLN A 214 22.05 -9.43 65.59
C GLN A 214 20.97 -9.62 64.52
N LYS A 215 19.83 -8.94 64.63
CA LYS A 215 18.79 -8.93 63.58
C LYS A 215 19.36 -8.41 62.26
N GLU A 216 20.02 -7.26 62.28
CA GLU A 216 20.60 -6.64 61.08
C GLU A 216 21.66 -7.52 60.44
N GLU A 217 22.54 -8.15 61.23
CA GLU A 217 23.55 -9.09 60.75
C GLU A 217 22.88 -10.31 60.07
N LEU A 218 21.90 -10.95 60.71
CA LEU A 218 21.16 -12.10 60.14
C LEU A 218 20.43 -11.75 58.84
N LEU A 219 19.76 -10.59 58.79
CA LEU A 219 19.08 -10.13 57.59
C LEU A 219 20.06 -9.79 56.48
N THR A 220 21.22 -9.22 56.80
CA THR A 220 22.24 -8.88 55.80
C THR A 220 22.83 -10.13 55.17
N ASP A 221 23.14 -11.14 55.99
CA ASP A 221 23.66 -12.43 55.52
C ASP A 221 22.62 -13.17 54.66
N LEU A 222 21.35 -13.20 55.08
CA LEU A 222 20.27 -13.80 54.30
C LEU A 222 20.02 -13.06 52.99
N HIS A 223 19.97 -11.72 53.02
CA HIS A 223 19.84 -10.90 51.81
C HIS A 223 20.96 -11.21 50.83
N LYS A 224 22.21 -11.29 51.30
CA LYS A 224 23.36 -11.63 50.47
C LYS A 224 23.20 -13.01 49.82
N ALA A 225 22.85 -14.03 50.60
CA ALA A 225 22.62 -15.38 50.08
C ALA A 225 21.48 -15.42 49.04
N PHE A 226 20.38 -14.70 49.29
CA PHE A 226 19.26 -14.59 48.34
C PHE A 226 19.66 -13.88 47.04
N TRP A 227 20.44 -12.80 47.13
CA TRP A 227 20.96 -12.10 45.96
C TRP A 227 21.90 -12.97 45.14
N GLU A 228 22.76 -13.77 45.79
CA GLU A 228 23.63 -14.74 45.11
C GLU A 228 22.82 -15.80 44.36
N GLN A 229 21.75 -16.33 44.98
CA GLN A 229 20.83 -17.27 44.32
C GLN A 229 20.08 -16.64 43.15
N LEU A 230 19.60 -15.40 43.30
CA LEU A 230 18.91 -14.68 42.23
C LEU A 230 19.86 -14.40 41.05
N ALA A 231 21.10 -14.02 41.32
CA ALA A 231 22.13 -13.81 40.31
C ALA A 231 22.46 -15.12 39.58
N HIS A 232 22.60 -16.22 40.31
CA HIS A 232 22.82 -17.55 39.75
C HIS A 232 21.67 -17.95 38.81
N PHE A 233 20.42 -17.85 39.29
CA PHE A 233 19.21 -18.16 38.50
C PHE A 233 19.12 -17.31 37.22
N SER A 234 19.32 -16.00 37.32
CA SER A 234 19.26 -15.08 36.17
C SER A 234 20.31 -15.42 35.11
N ASN A 235 21.55 -15.70 35.54
CA ASN A 235 22.64 -16.07 34.65
C ASN A 235 22.43 -17.45 34.00
N GLU A 236 21.95 -18.43 34.76
CA GLU A 236 21.64 -19.76 34.25
C GLU A 236 20.49 -19.73 33.24
N CYS A 237 19.41 -18.98 33.53
CA CYS A 237 18.31 -18.75 32.59
C CYS A 237 18.79 -18.13 31.29
N MET A 238 19.62 -17.07 31.36
CA MET A 238 20.18 -16.43 30.18
C MET A 238 21.01 -17.40 29.33
N GLN A 239 21.92 -18.13 29.97
CA GLN A 239 22.86 -18.98 29.24
C GLN A 239 22.14 -20.17 28.60
N GLN A 240 21.29 -20.88 29.36
CA GLN A 240 20.58 -22.05 28.86
C GLN A 240 19.53 -21.68 27.82
N SER A 241 18.84 -20.54 27.97
CA SER A 241 17.90 -20.07 26.94
C SER A 241 18.62 -19.70 25.65
N LYS A 242 19.77 -19.02 25.74
CA LYS A 242 20.59 -18.70 24.56
C LYS A 242 21.02 -19.98 23.83
N ASP A 243 21.54 -20.96 24.55
CA ASP A 243 21.99 -22.23 23.96
C ASP A 243 20.83 -23.02 23.35
N LEU A 244 19.65 -23.01 23.99
CA LEU A 244 18.42 -23.62 23.46
C LEU A 244 17.94 -22.95 22.17
N ILE A 245 17.88 -21.62 22.15
CA ILE A 245 17.46 -20.85 20.98
C ILE A 245 18.44 -21.02 19.83
N LEU A 246 19.76 -21.01 20.08
CA LEU A 246 20.75 -21.26 19.03
C LEU A 246 20.56 -22.63 18.35
N LYS A 247 20.32 -23.68 19.14
CA LYS A 247 20.03 -25.03 18.60
C LYS A 247 18.74 -25.04 17.77
N ARG A 248 17.69 -24.35 18.22
CA ARG A 248 16.42 -24.27 17.49
C ARG A 248 16.56 -23.46 16.20
N LEU A 249 17.33 -22.37 16.20
CA LEU A 249 17.63 -21.59 15.00
C LEU A 249 18.38 -22.41 13.95
N GLU A 250 19.33 -23.25 14.35
CA GLU A 250 20.01 -24.17 13.44
C GLU A 250 19.06 -25.20 12.83
N CYS A 251 18.15 -25.77 13.65
CA CYS A 251 17.11 -26.69 13.16
C CYS A 251 16.17 -26.00 12.17
N ARG A 252 15.71 -24.79 12.50
CA ARG A 252 14.84 -23.96 11.65
C ARG A 252 15.50 -23.65 10.31
N ALA A 253 16.79 -23.31 10.31
CA ALA A 253 17.53 -23.05 9.08
C ALA A 253 17.52 -24.26 8.14
N LYS A 254 17.74 -25.47 8.67
CA LYS A 254 17.67 -26.73 7.91
C LYS A 254 16.26 -26.99 7.35
N LYS A 255 15.22 -26.86 8.19
CA LYS A 255 13.81 -26.99 7.75
C LYS A 255 13.47 -26.00 6.62
N LYS A 256 13.92 -24.74 6.74
CA LYS A 256 13.73 -23.69 5.72
C LYS A 256 14.43 -24.01 4.40
N GLU A 257 15.66 -24.50 4.44
CA GLU A 257 16.41 -24.89 3.25
C GLU A 257 15.76 -26.08 2.52
N GLU A 258 15.37 -27.12 3.25
CA GLU A 258 14.63 -28.26 2.72
C GLU A 258 13.27 -27.85 2.13
N PHE A 259 12.58 -26.92 2.77
CA PHE A 259 11.32 -26.39 2.28
C PHE A 259 11.51 -25.56 1.00
N LYS A 260 12.52 -24.69 0.95
CA LYS A 260 12.87 -23.90 -0.23
C LYS A 260 13.18 -24.78 -1.44
N HIS A 261 13.97 -25.83 -1.28
CA HIS A 261 14.25 -26.76 -2.38
C HIS A 261 12.99 -27.47 -2.90
N ARG A 262 12.04 -27.81 -2.01
CA ARG A 262 10.74 -28.37 -2.42
C ARG A 262 9.91 -27.35 -3.20
N GLN A 263 9.88 -26.09 -2.75
CA GLN A 263 9.18 -25.02 -3.45
C GLN A 263 9.75 -24.79 -4.85
N GLU A 264 11.08 -24.67 -4.97
CA GLU A 264 11.78 -24.50 -6.24
C GLU A 264 11.48 -25.66 -7.20
N ALA A 265 11.48 -26.91 -6.72
CA ALA A 265 11.16 -28.08 -7.54
C ALA A 265 9.68 -28.11 -7.98
N GLU A 266 8.74 -27.74 -7.11
CA GLU A 266 7.32 -27.63 -7.47
C GLU A 266 7.07 -26.50 -8.48
N GLN A 267 7.75 -25.37 -8.30
CA GLN A 267 7.68 -24.22 -9.21
C GLN A 267 8.29 -24.57 -10.58
N GLU A 268 9.47 -25.18 -10.62
CA GLU A 268 10.10 -25.64 -11.86
C GLU A 268 9.25 -26.71 -12.56
N SER A 269 8.63 -27.62 -11.81
CA SER A 269 7.67 -28.60 -12.35
C SER A 269 6.46 -27.93 -12.98
N LEU A 270 5.92 -26.88 -12.37
CA LEU A 270 4.81 -26.11 -12.94
C LEU A 270 5.25 -25.31 -14.18
N LEU A 271 6.43 -24.69 -14.17
CA LEU A 271 6.95 -23.89 -15.29
C LEU A 271 7.36 -24.76 -16.50
N SER A 272 7.87 -25.97 -16.24
CA SER A 272 8.30 -26.94 -17.24
C SER A 272 7.12 -27.71 -17.88
N LYS A 273 6.00 -27.87 -17.15
CA LYS A 273 4.72 -28.28 -17.73
C LYS A 273 4.40 -27.32 -18.87
N THR A 274 4.59 -27.81 -20.08
CA THR A 274 4.45 -27.00 -21.26
C THR A 274 2.96 -26.75 -21.43
N PHE A 275 2.47 -25.58 -21.00
CA PHE A 275 1.10 -25.10 -21.22
C PHE A 275 0.91 -24.86 -22.72
N LEU A 276 0.90 -25.95 -23.48
CA LEU A 276 0.89 -25.98 -24.94
C LEU A 276 -0.53 -25.85 -25.50
N LYS A 277 -1.54 -25.68 -24.63
CA LYS A 277 -2.96 -25.55 -25.01
C LYS A 277 -3.88 -24.92 -23.94
N GLU A 278 -3.38 -24.58 -22.75
CA GLU A 278 -4.19 -24.04 -21.65
C GLU A 278 -4.36 -22.51 -21.79
N ASP A 279 -5.53 -22.01 -21.41
CA ASP A 279 -5.81 -20.57 -21.25
C ASP A 279 -4.77 -19.94 -20.30
N ILE A 280 -4.14 -18.83 -20.69
CA ILE A 280 -3.20 -18.08 -19.83
C ILE A 280 -3.81 -17.78 -18.46
N ARG A 281 -5.13 -17.61 -18.39
CA ARG A 281 -5.86 -17.48 -17.13
C ARG A 281 -5.73 -18.70 -16.22
N ASN A 282 -5.77 -19.91 -16.77
CA ASN A 282 -5.58 -21.14 -16.00
C ASN A 282 -4.15 -21.25 -15.48
N PHE A 283 -3.15 -20.87 -16.28
CA PHE A 283 -1.76 -20.80 -15.83
C PHE A 283 -1.61 -19.81 -14.67
N LEU A 284 -2.07 -18.57 -14.85
CA LEU A 284 -1.96 -17.54 -13.81
C LEU A 284 -2.64 -17.97 -12.51
N LYS A 285 -3.83 -18.57 -12.63
CA LYS A 285 -4.55 -19.12 -11.48
C LYS A 285 -3.76 -20.24 -10.79
N ALA A 286 -3.29 -21.25 -11.54
CA ALA A 286 -2.54 -22.36 -10.97
C ALA A 286 -1.20 -21.92 -10.36
N TYR A 287 -0.52 -20.94 -10.97
CA TYR A 287 0.71 -20.37 -10.45
C TYR A 287 0.43 -19.61 -9.15
N HIS A 288 -0.58 -18.73 -9.14
CA HIS A 288 -0.96 -17.98 -7.93
C HIS A 288 -1.39 -18.92 -6.79
N GLU A 289 -2.21 -19.94 -7.06
CA GLU A 289 -2.59 -20.95 -6.06
C GLU A 289 -1.37 -21.71 -5.49
N LEU A 290 -0.38 -22.03 -6.34
CA LEU A 290 0.86 -22.67 -5.90
C LEU A 290 1.67 -21.76 -4.98
N ILE A 291 1.84 -20.50 -5.36
CA ILE A 291 2.55 -19.50 -4.56
C ILE A 291 1.83 -19.26 -3.22
N GLU A 292 0.51 -19.08 -3.23
CA GLU A 292 -0.26 -18.90 -1.99
C GLU A 292 -0.12 -20.12 -1.07
N LYS A 293 -0.14 -21.34 -1.62
CA LYS A 293 0.11 -22.56 -0.85
C LYS A 293 1.53 -22.58 -0.27
N HIS A 294 2.53 -22.21 -1.07
CA HIS A 294 3.94 -22.16 -0.65
C HIS A 294 4.14 -21.19 0.49
N GLN A 295 3.58 -20.00 0.37
CA GLN A 295 3.67 -18.96 1.38
C GLN A 295 2.88 -19.33 2.65
N GLN A 296 1.67 -19.91 2.52
CA GLN A 296 0.88 -20.37 3.66
C GLN A 296 1.60 -21.46 4.46
N ALA A 297 2.17 -22.46 3.77
CA ALA A 297 2.94 -23.50 4.43
C ALA A 297 4.23 -22.97 5.07
N GLN A 298 4.84 -21.92 4.50
CA GLN A 298 5.96 -21.24 5.14
C GLN A 298 5.53 -20.54 6.43
N TRP A 299 4.39 -19.84 6.39
CA TRP A 299 3.83 -19.16 7.54
C TRP A 299 3.53 -20.12 8.69
N GLU A 300 2.81 -21.21 8.41
CA GLU A 300 2.47 -22.24 9.40
C GLU A 300 3.72 -22.84 10.04
N LEU A 301 4.75 -23.15 9.24
CA LEU A 301 6.04 -23.62 9.73
C LEU A 301 6.72 -22.61 10.65
N GLU A 302 6.69 -21.33 10.28
CA GLU A 302 7.33 -20.27 11.05
C GLU A 302 6.60 -19.96 12.36
N GLU A 303 5.27 -20.01 12.37
CA GLU A 303 4.44 -19.81 13.56
C GLU A 303 4.52 -21.00 14.52
N GLU A 304 4.52 -22.23 14.00
CA GLU A 304 4.72 -23.45 14.80
C GLU A 304 6.11 -23.43 15.46
N ASP A 305 7.18 -23.13 14.71
CA ASP A 305 8.54 -23.03 15.27
C ASP A 305 8.65 -21.93 16.34
N ASP A 306 7.97 -20.78 16.16
CA ASP A 306 7.97 -19.67 17.14
C ASP A 306 7.23 -20.10 18.44
N CYS A 307 6.09 -20.78 18.31
CA CYS A 307 5.35 -21.36 19.45
C CYS A 307 6.18 -22.42 20.18
N GLU A 308 6.72 -23.40 19.48
CA GLU A 308 7.54 -24.46 20.08
C GLU A 308 8.79 -23.91 20.79
N SER A 309 9.41 -22.88 20.21
CA SER A 309 10.57 -22.22 20.81
C SER A 309 10.19 -21.53 22.12
N THR A 310 9.07 -20.82 22.12
CA THR A 310 8.54 -20.15 23.32
C THR A 310 8.18 -21.17 24.39
N GLU A 311 7.46 -22.24 24.06
CA GLU A 311 7.12 -23.31 25.00
C GLU A 311 8.36 -23.95 25.61
N ALA A 312 9.40 -24.20 24.81
CA ALA A 312 10.64 -24.76 25.31
C ALA A 312 11.35 -23.83 26.30
N VAL A 313 11.38 -22.52 26.03
CA VAL A 313 11.93 -21.52 26.96
C VAL A 313 11.08 -21.42 28.23
N VAL A 314 9.76 -21.42 28.10
CA VAL A 314 8.82 -21.41 29.24
C VAL A 314 9.05 -22.62 30.14
N ASN A 315 9.18 -23.82 29.56
CA ASN A 315 9.43 -25.05 30.31
C ASN A 315 10.80 -25.01 31.01
N LEU A 316 11.84 -24.53 30.33
CA LEU A 316 13.16 -24.30 30.93
C LEU A 316 13.07 -23.37 32.15
N TYR A 317 12.38 -22.23 32.01
CA TYR A 317 12.25 -21.27 33.10
C TYR A 317 11.46 -21.84 34.27
N LYS A 318 10.41 -22.64 34.03
CA LYS A 318 9.67 -23.35 35.09
C LYS A 318 10.55 -24.34 35.86
N GLU A 319 11.40 -25.08 35.16
CA GLU A 319 12.34 -26.01 35.78
C GLU A 319 13.35 -25.26 36.66
N LEU A 320 13.99 -24.22 36.11
CA LEU A 320 14.95 -23.40 36.84
C LEU A 320 14.30 -22.68 38.03
N TYR A 321 13.06 -22.21 37.87
CA TYR A 321 12.27 -21.61 38.94
C TYR A 321 12.09 -22.58 40.10
N SER A 322 11.70 -23.83 39.82
CA SER A 322 11.50 -24.84 40.87
C SER A 322 12.79 -25.14 41.66
N LYS A 323 13.94 -25.18 40.97
CA LYS A 323 15.25 -25.38 41.60
C LYS A 323 15.64 -24.19 42.49
N ALA A 324 15.47 -22.97 41.99
CA ALA A 324 15.79 -21.75 42.73
C ALA A 324 14.86 -21.55 43.94
N SER A 325 13.56 -21.76 43.79
CA SER A 325 12.58 -21.67 44.87
C SER A 325 12.89 -22.66 46.01
N HIS A 326 13.32 -23.88 45.67
CA HIS A 326 13.79 -24.87 46.65
C HIS A 326 15.06 -24.41 47.38
N ALA A 327 16.08 -23.93 46.66
CA ALA A 327 17.31 -23.43 47.27
C ALA A 327 17.05 -22.26 48.23
N LEU A 328 16.12 -21.35 47.89
CA LEU A 328 15.69 -20.29 48.79
C LEU A 328 14.99 -20.82 50.05
N GLU A 329 14.29 -21.96 49.97
CA GLU A 329 13.59 -22.55 51.12
C GLU A 329 14.59 -23.22 52.07
N GLU A 330 15.61 -23.86 51.51
CA GLU A 330 16.73 -24.42 52.27
C GLU A 330 17.47 -23.33 53.06
N LEU A 331 17.76 -22.18 52.45
CA LEU A 331 18.41 -21.05 53.13
C LEU A 331 17.59 -20.52 54.31
N VAL A 332 16.27 -20.39 54.16
CA VAL A 332 15.40 -19.95 55.26
C VAL A 332 15.28 -21.04 56.32
N THR A 333 15.23 -22.31 55.92
CA THR A 333 15.20 -23.44 56.84
C THR A 333 16.50 -23.53 57.66
N GLU A 334 17.65 -23.29 57.04
CA GLU A 334 18.95 -23.24 57.71
C GLU A 334 19.00 -22.09 58.73
N LEU A 335 18.52 -20.90 58.34
CA LEU A 335 18.39 -19.77 59.26
C LEU A 335 17.59 -20.15 60.52
N PHE A 336 16.39 -20.73 60.36
CA PHE A 336 15.53 -21.06 61.49
C PHE A 336 16.05 -22.24 62.32
N LEU A 337 16.54 -23.31 61.70
CA LEU A 337 16.86 -24.55 62.42
C LEU A 337 18.31 -24.65 62.88
N GLN A 338 19.24 -23.88 62.29
CA GLN A 338 20.67 -23.95 62.63
C GLN A 338 21.17 -22.64 63.24
N THR A 339 20.95 -21.51 62.56
CA THR A 339 21.56 -20.22 62.97
C THR A 339 20.81 -19.58 64.13
N LEU A 340 19.48 -19.53 64.08
CA LEU A 340 18.65 -18.86 65.08
C LEU A 340 18.75 -19.48 66.49
N PRO A 341 18.75 -20.81 66.69
CA PRO A 341 18.91 -21.41 68.02
C PRO A 341 20.25 -21.06 68.67
N VAL A 342 21.32 -20.99 67.86
CA VAL A 342 22.67 -20.67 68.34
C VAL A 342 22.78 -19.21 68.77
N VAL A 343 22.16 -18.29 68.03
CA VAL A 343 22.25 -16.84 68.29
C VAL A 343 21.31 -16.39 69.41
N THR A 344 20.15 -17.04 69.56
CA THR A 344 19.09 -16.62 70.49
C THR A 344 18.96 -17.47 71.75
N GLY A 345 19.54 -18.68 71.76
CA GLY A 345 19.37 -19.65 72.84
C GLY A 345 17.99 -20.31 72.89
N LEU A 346 17.13 -20.07 71.88
CA LEU A 346 15.84 -20.73 71.74
C LEU A 346 16.02 -22.24 71.52
N SER A 347 15.04 -23.02 71.98
CA SER A 347 15.02 -24.45 71.70
C SER A 347 14.71 -24.70 70.22
N VAL A 348 15.22 -25.81 69.68
CA VAL A 348 14.93 -26.25 68.30
C VAL A 348 13.42 -26.35 68.06
N ARG A 349 12.65 -26.78 69.07
CA ARG A 349 11.19 -26.89 69.02
C ARG A 349 10.51 -25.52 68.83
N GLU A 350 11.00 -24.47 69.49
CA GLU A 350 10.46 -23.11 69.33
C GLU A 350 10.80 -22.54 67.95
N CYS A 351 11.99 -22.86 67.42
CA CYS A 351 12.37 -22.47 66.07
C CYS A 351 11.62 -23.23 64.98
N GLU A 352 11.23 -24.48 65.21
CA GLU A 352 10.31 -25.23 64.33
C GLU A 352 8.95 -24.53 64.22
N LEU A 353 8.39 -24.05 65.34
CA LEU A 353 7.13 -23.31 65.34
C LEU A 353 7.22 -21.98 64.56
N LEU A 354 8.34 -21.27 64.68
CA LEU A 354 8.57 -20.04 63.91
C LEU A 354 8.73 -20.32 62.41
N LYS A 355 9.29 -21.47 62.04
CA LYS A 355 9.36 -21.92 60.65
C LYS A 355 7.97 -22.28 60.11
N GLU A 356 7.13 -22.95 60.91
CA GLU A 356 5.74 -23.23 60.56
C GLU A 356 4.96 -21.92 60.37
N GLU A 357 5.11 -20.95 61.27
CA GLU A 357 4.54 -19.60 61.14
C GLU A 357 5.03 -18.89 59.86
N TRP A 358 6.31 -19.03 59.50
CA TRP A 358 6.84 -18.51 58.25
C TRP A 358 6.16 -19.16 57.02
N GLN A 359 6.01 -20.49 57.02
CA GLN A 359 5.36 -21.21 55.92
C GLN A 359 3.88 -20.83 55.79
N GLU A 360 3.15 -20.72 56.90
CA GLU A 360 1.75 -20.29 56.93
C GLU A 360 1.57 -18.86 56.39
N ASN A 361 2.49 -17.95 56.71
CA ASN A 361 2.47 -16.58 56.20
C ASN A 361 2.95 -16.44 54.74
N LEU A 362 3.70 -17.42 54.23
CA LEU A 362 4.21 -17.42 52.85
C LEU A 362 3.13 -17.69 51.82
N VAL A 363 2.25 -18.67 52.09
CA VAL A 363 1.16 -19.07 51.18
C VAL A 363 0.28 -17.87 50.76
N PRO A 364 -0.32 -17.08 51.69
CA PRO A 364 -1.17 -15.97 51.29
C PRO A 364 -0.41 -14.83 50.58
N GLN A 365 0.89 -14.67 50.87
CA GLN A 365 1.73 -13.72 50.13
C GLN A 365 1.90 -14.18 48.68
N LEU A 366 2.27 -15.44 48.44
CA LEU A 366 2.41 -16.00 47.09
C LEU A 366 1.10 -15.93 46.30
N GLU A 367 -0.04 -16.22 46.91
CA GLU A 367 -1.37 -16.07 46.28
C GLU A 367 -1.66 -14.61 45.92
N LYS A 368 -1.32 -13.65 46.79
CA LYS A 368 -1.45 -12.23 46.50
C LYS A 368 -0.59 -11.81 45.30
N TRP A 369 0.65 -12.30 45.20
CA TRP A 369 1.52 -12.01 44.06
C TRP A 369 0.98 -12.64 42.76
N GLU A 370 0.50 -13.87 42.83
CA GLU A 370 -0.09 -14.58 41.70
C GLU A 370 -1.35 -13.85 41.17
N THR A 371 -2.22 -13.38 42.05
CA THR A 371 -3.39 -12.58 41.65
C THR A 371 -3.00 -11.24 41.03
N HIS A 372 -1.98 -10.56 41.55
CA HIS A 372 -1.43 -9.34 40.94
C HIS A 372 -0.88 -9.60 39.53
N ARG A 373 -0.18 -10.72 39.34
CA ARG A 373 0.38 -11.12 38.05
C ARG A 373 -0.72 -11.41 37.04
N GLN A 374 -1.75 -12.15 37.43
CA GLN A 374 -2.91 -12.43 36.58
C GLN A 374 -3.64 -11.14 36.17
N LYS A 375 -3.75 -10.16 37.07
CA LYS A 375 -4.33 -8.83 36.74
C LYS A 375 -3.47 -8.08 35.72
N ARG A 376 -2.14 -8.00 35.92
CA ARG A 376 -1.22 -7.38 34.95
C ARG A 376 -1.31 -8.05 33.57
N TRP A 377 -1.37 -9.37 33.55
CA TRP A 377 -1.53 -10.14 32.32
C TRP A 377 -2.82 -9.79 31.57
N LYS A 378 -3.96 -9.72 32.28
CA LYS A 378 -5.24 -9.32 31.68
C LYS A 378 -5.21 -7.90 31.10
N LEU A 379 -4.68 -6.94 31.86
CA LEU A 379 -4.53 -5.56 31.40
C LEU A 379 -3.69 -5.48 30.12
N PHE A 380 -2.58 -6.22 30.06
CA PHE A 380 -1.77 -6.28 28.84
C PHE A 380 -2.53 -6.89 27.66
N GLN A 381 -3.28 -7.98 27.86
CA GLN A 381 -4.09 -8.58 26.79
C GLN A 381 -5.17 -7.63 26.26
N GLU A 382 -5.83 -6.89 27.15
CA GLU A 382 -6.83 -5.87 26.79
C GLU A 382 -6.21 -4.73 25.96
N GLN A 383 -5.04 -4.23 26.37
CA GLN A 383 -4.30 -3.21 25.63
C GLN A 383 -3.84 -3.70 24.25
N LEU A 384 -3.28 -4.91 24.17
CA LEU A 384 -2.85 -5.50 22.90
C LEU A 384 -4.04 -5.67 21.94
N LEU A 385 -5.21 -6.05 22.46
CA LEU A 385 -6.44 -6.15 21.69
C LEU A 385 -6.88 -4.78 21.16
N GLN A 386 -6.86 -3.73 21.98
CA GLN A 386 -7.16 -2.36 21.55
C GLN A 386 -6.20 -1.89 20.44
N GLU A 387 -4.91 -2.18 20.55
CA GLU A 387 -3.95 -1.84 19.50
C GLU A 387 -4.23 -2.60 18.19
N LYS A 388 -4.64 -3.87 18.28
CA LYS A 388 -5.04 -4.67 17.12
C LYS A 388 -6.29 -4.11 16.44
N GLU A 389 -7.28 -3.66 17.20
CA GLU A 389 -8.48 -3.00 16.67
C GLU A 389 -8.15 -1.68 15.98
N LEU A 390 -7.33 -0.82 16.62
CA LEU A 390 -6.87 0.44 16.03
C LEU A 390 -6.13 0.21 14.72
N TRP A 391 -5.20 -0.75 14.69
CA TRP A 391 -4.48 -1.10 13.47
C TRP A 391 -5.43 -1.58 12.36
N THR A 392 -6.44 -2.39 12.70
CA THR A 392 -7.44 -2.85 11.73
C THR A 392 -8.23 -1.68 11.14
N MET A 393 -8.58 -0.68 11.95
CA MET A 393 -9.25 0.54 11.49
C MET A 393 -8.35 1.38 10.58
N GLU A 394 -7.08 1.58 10.96
CA GLU A 394 -6.09 2.32 10.15
C GLU A 394 -5.83 1.64 8.80
N TYR A 395 -5.75 0.31 8.79
CA TYR A 395 -5.61 -0.49 7.58
C TYR A 395 -6.85 -0.34 6.68
N ALA A 396 -8.06 -0.42 7.24
CA ALA A 396 -9.29 -0.21 6.48
C ALA A 396 -9.38 1.22 5.90
N LEU A 397 -9.02 2.23 6.67
CA LEU A 397 -8.94 3.62 6.20
C LEU A 397 -7.92 3.75 5.05
N SER A 398 -6.78 3.07 5.15
CA SER A 398 -5.77 3.03 4.10
C SER A 398 -6.31 2.47 2.78
N ALA A 399 -6.98 1.32 2.84
CA ALA A 399 -7.59 0.70 1.67
C ALA A 399 -8.61 1.64 0.99
N VAL A 400 -9.42 2.36 1.77
CA VAL A 400 -10.36 3.36 1.25
C VAL A 400 -9.63 4.53 0.58
N MET A 401 -8.56 5.04 1.18
CA MET A 401 -7.76 6.14 0.60
C MET A 401 -7.09 5.72 -0.71
N GLN A 402 -6.57 4.50 -0.80
CA GLN A 402 -5.96 3.98 -2.02
C GLN A 402 -6.98 3.78 -3.14
N LYS A 403 -8.14 3.24 -2.80
CA LYS A 403 -9.26 3.15 -3.75
C LYS A 403 -9.66 4.53 -4.27
N HIS A 404 -9.77 5.52 -3.38
CA HIS A 404 -10.06 6.90 -3.78
C HIS A 404 -8.99 7.48 -4.72
N LEU A 405 -7.71 7.28 -4.41
CA LEU A 405 -6.61 7.70 -5.27
C LEU A 405 -6.70 7.04 -6.66
N SER A 406 -6.98 5.73 -6.70
CA SER A 406 -7.16 4.99 -7.95
C SER A 406 -8.28 5.57 -8.81
N GLU A 407 -9.46 5.78 -8.23
CA GLU A 407 -10.63 6.33 -8.92
C GLU A 407 -10.39 7.76 -9.43
N LYS A 408 -9.62 8.56 -8.67
CA LYS A 408 -9.25 9.92 -9.09
C LYS A 408 -8.30 9.90 -10.28
N GLN A 409 -7.27 9.05 -10.26
CA GLN A 409 -6.33 8.92 -11.38
C GLN A 409 -7.03 8.41 -12.64
N GLU A 410 -7.93 7.44 -12.52
CA GLU A 410 -8.72 6.94 -13.64
C GLU A 410 -9.60 8.04 -14.28
N LYS A 411 -10.26 8.87 -13.46
CA LYS A 411 -11.04 10.03 -13.95
C LYS A 411 -10.16 11.06 -14.65
N ILE A 412 -8.94 11.31 -14.15
CA ILE A 412 -8.00 12.25 -14.75
C ILE A 412 -7.61 11.78 -16.16
N ILE A 413 -7.18 10.53 -16.32
CA ILE A 413 -6.76 10.02 -17.64
C ILE A 413 -7.92 9.97 -18.64
N GLN A 414 -9.12 9.58 -18.19
CA GLN A 414 -10.31 9.59 -19.03
C GLN A 414 -10.67 11.01 -19.49
N GLY A 415 -10.49 12.00 -18.60
CA GLY A 415 -10.62 13.43 -18.90
C GLY A 415 -9.56 13.95 -19.89
N VAL A 416 -8.33 13.43 -19.86
CA VAL A 416 -7.28 13.78 -20.83
C VAL A 416 -7.59 13.20 -22.21
N ILE A 417 -7.92 11.90 -22.28
CA ILE A 417 -8.20 11.22 -23.54
C ILE A 417 -9.42 11.83 -24.25
N SER A 418 -10.50 12.11 -23.52
CA SER A 418 -11.70 12.75 -24.08
C SER A 418 -11.43 14.13 -24.70
N ARG A 419 -10.43 14.87 -24.21
CA ARG A 419 -10.02 16.15 -24.80
C ARG A 419 -9.19 16.01 -26.07
N LEU A 420 -8.46 14.89 -26.22
CA LEU A 420 -7.65 14.64 -27.42
C LEU A 420 -8.54 14.35 -28.64
N GLY A 421 -9.67 13.65 -28.48
CA GLY A 421 -10.78 13.56 -29.45
C GLY A 421 -10.50 12.89 -30.81
N CYS A 422 -9.23 12.74 -31.21
CA CYS A 422 -8.81 12.21 -32.50
C CYS A 422 -8.40 10.73 -32.47
N LEU A 423 -8.31 10.12 -31.29
CA LEU A 423 -7.84 8.75 -31.12
C LEU A 423 -8.94 7.72 -31.42
N SER A 424 -8.58 6.61 -32.05
CA SER A 424 -9.46 5.45 -32.21
C SER A 424 -9.70 4.72 -30.88
N ASP A 425 -10.83 4.02 -30.75
CA ASP A 425 -11.17 3.24 -29.54
C ASP A 425 -10.07 2.27 -29.11
N GLU A 426 -9.38 1.64 -30.07
CA GLU A 426 -8.23 0.75 -29.79
C GLU A 426 -7.06 1.49 -29.12
N SER A 427 -6.78 2.72 -29.55
CA SER A 427 -5.71 3.56 -28.99
C SER A 427 -6.10 4.07 -27.61
N VAL A 428 -7.37 4.44 -27.43
CA VAL A 428 -7.94 4.83 -26.13
C VAL A 428 -7.81 3.69 -25.13
N ASN A 429 -8.22 2.48 -25.51
CA ASN A 429 -8.13 1.31 -24.64
C ASN A 429 -6.68 0.97 -24.28
N TYR A 430 -5.75 1.08 -25.24
CA TYR A 430 -4.33 0.85 -24.97
C TYR A 430 -3.75 1.83 -23.93
N ILE A 431 -4.07 3.13 -24.05
CA ILE A 431 -3.62 4.15 -23.09
C ILE A 431 -4.19 3.86 -21.69
N LEU A 432 -5.48 3.52 -21.60
CA LEU A 432 -6.13 3.18 -20.32
C LEU A 432 -5.54 1.92 -19.69
N GLN A 433 -5.28 0.87 -20.46
CA GLN A 433 -4.65 -0.36 -19.98
C GLN A 433 -3.24 -0.11 -19.46
N LYS A 434 -2.42 0.66 -20.20
CA LYS A 434 -1.07 1.04 -19.76
C LYS A 434 -1.13 1.86 -18.47
N HIS A 435 -2.00 2.88 -18.40
CA HIS A 435 -2.19 3.66 -17.16
C HIS A 435 -2.57 2.76 -15.98
N ARG A 436 -3.54 1.87 -16.15
CA ARG A 436 -4.00 0.96 -15.10
C ARG A 436 -2.88 0.04 -14.59
N LEU A 437 -2.09 -0.56 -15.48
CA LEU A 437 -0.97 -1.42 -15.10
C LEU A 437 0.05 -0.68 -14.21
N LEU A 438 0.43 0.53 -14.62
CA LEU A 438 1.40 1.36 -13.91
C LEU A 438 0.83 1.82 -12.56
N LEU A 439 -0.42 2.27 -12.54
CA LEU A 439 -1.11 2.70 -11.33
C LEU A 439 -1.23 1.55 -10.31
N CYS A 440 -1.58 0.33 -10.74
CA CYS A 440 -1.59 -0.84 -9.85
C CYS A 440 -0.20 -1.11 -9.23
N SER A 441 0.86 -1.01 -10.04
CA SER A 441 2.24 -1.17 -9.54
C SER A 441 2.60 -0.11 -8.49
N VAL A 442 2.25 1.16 -8.75
CA VAL A 442 2.45 2.29 -7.82
C VAL A 442 1.69 2.07 -6.51
N LEU A 443 0.40 1.74 -6.60
CA LEU A 443 -0.45 1.54 -5.41
C LEU A 443 0.06 0.40 -4.54
N ARG A 444 0.43 -0.74 -5.13
CA ARG A 444 1.01 -1.87 -4.40
C ARG A 444 2.27 -1.46 -3.63
N ARG A 445 3.18 -0.70 -4.28
CA ARG A 445 4.38 -0.18 -3.60
C ARG A 445 4.04 0.75 -2.44
N LEU A 446 3.08 1.65 -2.63
CA LEU A 446 2.64 2.59 -1.60
C LEU A 446 1.96 1.89 -0.41
N THR A 447 1.25 0.78 -0.63
CA THR A 447 0.69 -0.02 0.48
C THR A 447 1.79 -0.55 1.37
N LEU A 448 2.82 -1.17 0.78
CA LEU A 448 3.92 -1.74 1.54
C LEU A 448 4.73 -0.67 2.27
N ARG A 449 4.97 0.48 1.61
CA ARG A 449 5.60 1.64 2.22
C ARG A 449 4.84 2.14 3.45
N ARG A 450 3.50 2.14 3.40
CA ARG A 450 2.67 2.52 4.55
C ARG A 450 2.79 1.53 5.70
N ALA A 451 2.84 0.23 5.43
CA ALA A 451 3.08 -0.78 6.46
C ALA A 451 4.45 -0.56 7.15
N GLY A 452 5.48 -0.20 6.38
CA GLY A 452 6.78 0.23 6.90
C GLY A 452 6.68 1.45 7.84
N MET A 453 5.97 2.50 7.44
CA MET A 453 5.75 3.68 8.30
C MET A 453 4.98 3.35 9.58
N ALA A 454 3.98 2.47 9.51
CA ALA A 454 3.25 2.05 10.70
C ALA A 454 4.17 1.35 11.70
N ALA A 455 5.09 0.50 11.22
CA ALA A 455 6.12 -0.12 12.08
C ALA A 455 7.05 0.94 12.68
N LEU A 456 7.52 1.93 11.90
CA LEU A 456 8.37 3.03 12.40
C LEU A 456 7.64 3.92 13.42
N ALA A 457 6.35 4.20 13.22
CA ALA A 457 5.53 4.94 14.18
C ALA A 457 5.39 4.16 15.49
N ARG A 458 5.15 2.84 15.44
CA ARG A 458 5.17 1.97 16.63
C ARG A 458 6.53 2.04 17.35
N MET A 459 7.64 2.09 16.60
CA MET A 459 8.97 2.23 17.19
C MET A 459 9.16 3.55 17.92
N ARG A 460 8.79 4.69 17.31
CA ARG A 460 8.88 6.02 17.95
C ARG A 460 8.10 6.07 19.27
N LEU A 461 6.87 5.57 19.25
CA LEU A 461 5.96 5.66 20.39
C LEU A 461 6.19 4.57 21.45
N SER A 462 7.00 3.55 21.17
CA SER A 462 7.15 2.34 22.00
C SER A 462 7.56 2.62 23.45
N ARG A 463 8.55 3.49 23.67
CA ARG A 463 9.09 3.82 25.00
C ARG A 463 8.04 4.50 25.87
N LYS A 464 7.38 5.51 25.33
CA LYS A 464 6.35 6.29 26.04
C LYS A 464 5.11 5.44 26.32
N LYS A 465 4.70 4.62 25.35
CA LYS A 465 3.65 3.61 25.55
C LYS A 465 4.01 2.62 26.66
N SER A 466 5.25 2.15 26.72
CA SER A 466 5.70 1.24 27.79
C SER A 466 5.68 1.91 29.16
N LEU A 467 6.15 3.16 29.25
CA LEU A 467 6.12 3.93 30.49
C LEU A 467 4.68 4.14 30.98
N LEU A 468 3.79 4.57 30.10
CA LEU A 468 2.38 4.76 30.42
C LEU A 468 1.74 3.44 30.88
N GLN A 469 2.00 2.35 30.15
CA GLN A 469 1.54 1.01 30.52
C GLN A 469 2.00 0.64 31.95
N GLU A 470 3.27 0.85 32.28
CA GLU A 470 3.81 0.55 33.62
C GLU A 470 3.14 1.40 34.70
N LEU A 471 2.88 2.69 34.44
CA LEU A 471 2.18 3.58 35.37
C LEU A 471 0.72 3.14 35.60
N SER A 472 0.00 2.81 34.52
CA SER A 472 -1.39 2.32 34.59
C SER A 472 -1.48 0.97 35.31
N GLU A 473 -0.53 0.05 35.06
CA GLU A 473 -0.42 -1.22 35.80
C GLU A 473 -0.18 -0.98 37.28
N GLN A 474 0.73 -0.09 37.66
CA GLN A 474 1.00 0.23 39.07
C GLN A 474 -0.22 0.83 39.77
N HIS A 475 -0.91 1.76 39.13
CA HIS A 475 -2.11 2.40 39.68
C HIS A 475 -3.25 1.41 39.91
N THR A 476 -3.56 0.59 38.91
CA THR A 476 -4.63 -0.43 39.00
C THR A 476 -4.36 -1.47 40.09
N LEU A 477 -3.09 -1.85 40.28
CA LEU A 477 -2.67 -2.75 41.34
C LEU A 477 -2.79 -2.10 42.74
N GLN A 478 -2.42 -0.83 42.88
CA GLN A 478 -2.53 -0.12 44.16
C GLN A 478 -3.99 0.08 44.57
N LYS A 479 -4.88 0.42 43.62
CA LYS A 479 -6.31 0.64 43.87
C LYS A 479 -7.03 -0.61 44.39
N GLY A 480 -6.54 -1.80 44.04
CA GLY A 480 -7.11 -3.08 44.47
C GLY A 480 -6.61 -3.62 45.82
N SER A 481 -5.76 -2.89 46.56
CA SER A 481 -5.00 -3.44 47.69
C SER A 481 -5.43 -3.01 49.11
N SER A 482 -6.37 -2.06 49.27
CA SER A 482 -6.92 -1.67 50.59
C SER A 482 -8.32 -1.05 50.50
N PRO A 483 -9.29 -1.48 51.34
CA PRO A 483 -10.61 -0.83 51.48
C PRO A 483 -10.62 0.36 52.47
N CYS A 484 -9.55 0.59 53.24
CA CYS A 484 -9.37 1.78 54.07
C CYS A 484 -8.29 2.66 53.44
N GLN A 485 -8.70 3.78 52.85
CA GLN A 485 -7.78 4.80 52.35
C GLN A 485 -7.55 5.82 53.46
N ASP A 486 -6.29 6.01 53.82
CA ASP A 486 -5.86 7.20 54.57
C ASP A 486 -5.91 8.42 53.63
N GLU A 487 -6.12 9.64 54.15
CA GLU A 487 -6.21 10.87 53.33
C GLU A 487 -4.96 11.08 52.48
N ASP A 488 -3.78 10.83 53.07
CA ASP A 488 -2.49 10.92 52.38
C ASP A 488 -2.37 9.88 51.23
N GLN A 489 -2.98 8.70 51.41
CA GLN A 489 -2.98 7.64 50.40
C GLN A 489 -3.96 7.94 49.25
N TRP A 490 -5.09 8.57 49.55
CA TRP A 490 -6.03 9.08 48.56
C TRP A 490 -5.41 10.21 47.73
N GLN A 491 -4.73 11.17 48.36
CA GLN A 491 -4.04 12.25 47.67
C GLN A 491 -2.94 11.74 46.75
N LEU A 492 -2.18 10.73 47.18
CA LEU A 492 -1.15 10.08 46.36
C LEU A 492 -1.77 9.38 45.14
N GLN A 493 -2.88 8.65 45.31
CA GLN A 493 -3.58 8.02 44.19
C GLN A 493 -4.08 9.05 43.18
N LYS A 494 -4.63 10.17 43.67
CA LYS A 494 -5.10 11.26 42.81
C LYS A 494 -3.95 11.94 42.06
N ALA A 495 -2.79 12.10 42.68
CA ALA A 495 -1.59 12.61 42.02
C ALA A 495 -1.09 11.66 40.92
N VAL A 496 -1.12 10.34 41.16
CA VAL A 496 -0.77 9.33 40.15
C VAL A 496 -1.78 9.32 39.00
N GLU A 497 -3.09 9.41 39.28
CA GLU A 497 -4.12 9.55 38.23
C GLU A 497 -3.91 10.80 37.37
N SER A 498 -3.60 11.93 38.00
CA SER A 498 -3.27 13.17 37.27
C SER A 498 -2.02 13.03 36.39
N HIS A 499 -0.99 12.33 36.88
CA HIS A 499 0.23 12.08 36.11
C HIS A 499 -0.01 11.12 34.93
N ILE A 500 -0.83 10.08 35.11
CA ILE A 500 -1.24 9.18 34.02
C ILE A 500 -1.97 9.96 32.93
N GLN A 501 -2.91 10.83 33.30
CA GLN A 501 -3.63 11.69 32.34
C GLN A 501 -2.70 12.65 31.59
N GLU A 502 -1.73 13.25 32.29
CA GLU A 502 -0.74 14.13 31.65
C GLU A 502 0.13 13.36 30.64
N GLU A 503 0.58 12.15 30.99
CA GLU A 503 1.37 11.31 30.08
C GLU A 503 0.53 10.74 28.92
N GLU A 504 -0.76 10.48 29.13
CA GLU A 504 -1.73 10.14 28.06
C GLU A 504 -1.89 11.28 27.06
N GLU A 505 -2.11 12.51 27.54
CA GLU A 505 -2.24 13.70 26.68
C GLU A 505 -0.96 13.92 25.86
N LYS A 506 0.21 13.87 26.51
CA LYS A 506 1.49 13.96 25.80
C LYS A 506 1.67 12.83 24.78
N LEU A 507 1.26 11.59 25.09
CA LEU A 507 1.36 10.47 24.16
C LEU A 507 0.44 10.67 22.96
N GLU A 508 -0.76 11.21 23.17
CA GLU A 508 -1.68 11.56 22.10
C GLU A 508 -1.09 12.65 21.19
N GLU A 509 -0.52 13.73 21.75
CA GLU A 509 0.15 14.79 21.00
C GLU A 509 1.30 14.24 20.13
N GLU A 510 2.18 13.43 20.71
CA GLU A 510 3.32 12.84 19.99
C GLU A 510 2.87 11.81 18.92
N THR A 511 1.78 11.10 19.17
CA THR A 511 1.15 10.21 18.19
C THR A 511 0.60 11.01 17.01
N GLN A 512 -0.08 12.13 17.27
CA GLN A 512 -0.60 13.01 16.24
C GLN A 512 0.53 13.66 15.42
N GLU A 513 1.60 14.12 16.07
CA GLU A 513 2.78 14.68 15.42
C GLU A 513 3.46 13.63 14.53
N THR A 514 3.75 12.45 15.07
CA THR A 514 4.36 11.35 14.32
C THR A 514 3.52 10.94 13.11
N ASN A 515 2.21 10.81 13.28
CA ASN A 515 1.29 10.49 12.19
C ASN A 515 1.25 11.59 11.13
N LEU A 516 1.28 12.87 11.53
CA LEU A 516 1.32 14.00 10.61
C LEU A 516 2.61 14.02 9.80
N GLU A 517 3.76 13.78 10.42
CA GLU A 517 5.07 13.72 9.75
C GLU A 517 5.10 12.60 8.70
N PHE A 518 4.74 11.37 9.08
CA PHE A 518 4.71 10.26 8.15
C PHE A 518 3.64 10.44 7.07
N HIS A 519 2.51 11.08 7.39
CA HIS A 519 1.50 11.41 6.39
C HIS A 519 2.03 12.41 5.36
N GLN A 520 2.71 13.47 5.79
CA GLN A 520 3.33 14.45 4.89
C GLN A 520 4.37 13.78 4.00
N GLN A 521 5.22 12.92 4.57
CA GLN A 521 6.22 12.17 3.80
C GLN A 521 5.57 11.20 2.80
N LEU A 522 4.50 10.49 3.18
CA LEU A 522 3.77 9.63 2.26
C LEU A 522 3.14 10.46 1.13
N VAL A 523 2.62 11.65 1.41
CA VAL A 523 2.03 12.52 0.39
C VAL A 523 3.09 12.99 -0.61
N THR A 524 4.31 13.32 -0.17
CA THR A 524 5.40 13.67 -1.10
C THR A 524 5.82 12.48 -1.96
N GLU A 525 5.98 11.29 -1.36
CA GLU A 525 6.32 10.06 -2.10
C GLU A 525 5.20 9.67 -3.10
N ILE A 526 3.92 9.86 -2.74
CA ILE A 526 2.78 9.70 -3.65
C ILE A 526 2.90 10.68 -4.82
N GLN A 527 3.22 11.95 -4.56
CA GLN A 527 3.35 12.96 -5.62
C GLN A 527 4.49 12.61 -6.59
N GLU A 528 5.63 12.14 -6.09
CA GLU A 528 6.76 11.68 -6.91
C GLU A 528 6.39 10.45 -7.76
N ALA A 529 5.76 9.45 -7.15
CA ALA A 529 5.29 8.27 -7.87
C ALA A 529 4.26 8.62 -8.96
N LEU A 530 3.36 9.57 -8.69
CA LEU A 530 2.40 10.08 -9.67
C LEU A 530 3.07 10.91 -10.78
N GLN A 531 4.17 11.60 -10.51
CA GLN A 531 4.96 12.28 -11.54
C GLN A 531 5.60 11.27 -12.50
N PHE A 532 6.17 10.17 -12.01
CA PHE A 532 6.66 9.09 -12.87
C PHE A 532 5.55 8.49 -13.73
N LEU A 533 4.39 8.23 -13.13
CA LEU A 533 3.20 7.77 -13.86
C LEU A 533 2.79 8.75 -14.96
N GLN A 534 2.78 10.04 -14.66
CA GLN A 534 2.43 11.09 -15.62
C GLN A 534 3.44 11.15 -16.78
N GLN A 535 4.75 11.19 -16.50
CA GLN A 535 5.80 11.25 -17.52
C GLN A 535 5.72 10.06 -18.49
N HIS A 536 5.52 8.86 -17.95
CA HIS A 536 5.35 7.65 -18.76
C HIS A 536 4.10 7.74 -19.64
N LEU A 537 2.99 8.20 -19.06
CA LEU A 537 1.73 8.33 -19.77
C LEU A 537 1.78 9.39 -20.88
N GLU A 538 2.47 10.51 -20.66
CA GLU A 538 2.75 11.52 -21.68
C GLU A 538 3.51 10.91 -22.87
N GLN A 539 4.50 10.06 -22.61
CA GLN A 539 5.22 9.34 -23.67
C GLN A 539 4.30 8.37 -24.42
N VAL A 540 3.48 7.57 -23.73
CA VAL A 540 2.54 6.62 -24.36
C VAL A 540 1.50 7.36 -25.21
N ILE A 541 0.95 8.46 -24.71
CA ILE A 541 0.03 9.33 -25.46
C ILE A 541 0.74 9.92 -26.69
N GLY A 542 1.96 10.45 -26.53
CA GLY A 542 2.74 11.00 -27.64
C GLY A 542 3.01 9.98 -28.74
N GLN A 543 3.42 8.76 -28.37
CA GLN A 543 3.66 7.67 -29.32
C GLN A 543 2.38 7.23 -30.05
N THR A 544 1.26 7.12 -29.32
CA THR A 544 -0.02 6.73 -29.92
C THR A 544 -0.56 7.79 -30.88
N LEU A 545 -0.40 9.08 -30.55
CA LEU A 545 -0.72 10.20 -31.44
C LEU A 545 0.14 10.21 -32.70
N LEU A 546 1.45 9.96 -32.57
CA LEU A 546 2.37 9.86 -33.71
C LEU A 546 1.94 8.73 -34.66
N GLN A 547 1.66 7.54 -34.12
CA GLN A 547 1.21 6.40 -34.91
C GLN A 547 -0.14 6.67 -35.58
N HIS A 548 -1.05 7.37 -34.91
CA HIS A 548 -2.32 7.77 -35.48
C HIS A 548 -2.11 8.73 -36.67
N ALA A 549 -1.29 9.77 -36.50
CA ALA A 549 -0.98 10.74 -37.56
C ALA A 549 -0.33 10.08 -38.79
N GLN A 550 0.60 9.14 -38.57
CA GLN A 550 1.23 8.38 -39.65
C GLN A 550 0.22 7.51 -40.42
N ARG A 551 -0.72 6.87 -39.73
CA ARG A 551 -1.79 6.08 -40.39
C ARG A 551 -2.74 6.96 -41.19
N GLU A 552 -3.11 8.13 -40.68
CA GLU A 552 -3.97 9.07 -41.40
C GLU A 552 -3.25 9.67 -42.63
N ALA A 553 -1.94 9.97 -42.53
CA ALA A 553 -1.13 10.41 -43.67
C ALA A 553 -1.04 9.32 -44.77
N GLY A 554 -0.82 8.05 -44.38
CA GLY A 554 -0.74 6.93 -45.32
C GLY A 554 -2.06 6.61 -46.05
N LYS A 555 -3.22 6.85 -45.40
CA LYS A 555 -4.54 6.73 -46.05
C LYS A 555 -4.78 7.82 -47.10
N LYS A 556 -4.21 9.02 -46.91
CA LYS A 556 -4.36 10.15 -47.85
C LYS A 556 -3.47 10.02 -49.08
N SER A 557 -2.39 9.24 -49.04
CA SER A 557 -1.48 9.03 -50.17
C SER A 557 -1.84 7.85 -51.08
N SER A 558 -2.84 7.03 -50.73
CA SER A 558 -3.18 5.79 -51.44
C SER A 558 -4.41 5.87 -52.35
N ASP A 559 -4.95 7.06 -52.60
CA ASP A 559 -6.16 7.25 -53.42
C ASP A 559 -5.74 7.86 -54.78
N ASP A 560 -6.12 7.20 -55.89
CA ASP A 560 -6.00 7.45 -57.37
C ASP A 560 -5.45 8.79 -57.93
N GLY A 561 -5.39 9.87 -57.16
CA GLY A 561 -4.92 11.19 -57.55
C GLY A 561 -3.41 11.34 -57.75
N GLN A 562 -2.56 10.53 -57.10
CA GLN A 562 -1.11 10.63 -57.25
C GLN A 562 -0.65 10.14 -58.65
N ASP A 563 -1.12 8.97 -59.06
CA ASP A 563 -0.88 8.39 -60.40
C ASP A 563 -1.42 9.25 -61.54
N PHE A 564 -2.53 9.97 -61.32
CA PHE A 564 -3.08 10.91 -62.32
C PHE A 564 -2.24 12.19 -62.42
N LYS A 565 -1.75 12.71 -61.29
CA LYS A 565 -0.88 13.90 -61.27
C LYS A 565 0.48 13.61 -61.92
N GLU A 566 1.06 12.43 -61.69
CA GLU A 566 2.31 12.01 -62.34
C GLU A 566 2.14 11.88 -63.86
N ARG A 567 1.08 11.19 -64.32
CA ARG A 567 0.75 11.11 -65.76
C ARG A 567 0.48 12.48 -66.39
N LEU A 568 -0.10 13.41 -65.64
CA LEU A 568 -0.37 14.77 -66.10
C LEU A 568 0.92 15.60 -66.24
N VAL A 569 1.89 15.41 -65.32
CA VAL A 569 3.21 16.06 -65.37
C VAL A 569 4.02 15.52 -66.55
N GLU A 570 4.05 14.21 -66.76
CA GLU A 570 4.71 13.59 -67.92
C GLU A 570 4.11 14.12 -69.24
N ALA A 571 2.78 14.13 -69.38
CA ALA A 571 2.10 14.68 -70.54
C ALA A 571 2.33 16.20 -70.72
N ALA A 572 2.56 16.95 -69.64
CA ALA A 572 2.89 18.38 -69.70
C ALA A 572 4.30 18.63 -70.24
N VAL A 573 5.26 17.78 -69.89
CA VAL A 573 6.65 17.85 -70.35
C VAL A 573 6.78 17.39 -71.81
N GLU A 574 5.98 16.41 -72.24
CA GLU A 574 5.99 15.87 -73.61
C GLU A 574 5.11 16.65 -74.60
N SER A 575 4.25 17.56 -74.13
CA SER A 575 3.29 18.30 -74.96
C SER A 575 3.93 19.41 -75.80
N VAL A 576 3.76 19.34 -77.13
CA VAL A 576 4.13 20.41 -78.10
C VAL A 576 3.28 21.68 -77.91
N TYR A 577 2.12 21.58 -77.25
CA TYR A 577 1.16 22.68 -77.08
C TYR A 577 1.31 23.42 -75.73
N GLY A 578 2.01 22.82 -74.76
CA GLY A 578 2.35 23.44 -73.48
C GLY A 578 3.64 24.25 -73.57
N THR A 579 3.62 25.44 -74.17
CA THR A 579 4.81 26.30 -74.16
C THR A 579 5.16 26.73 -72.74
N SER A 580 6.45 26.80 -72.41
CA SER A 580 6.97 27.17 -71.07
C SER A 580 6.31 28.46 -70.52
N ASN A 581 6.05 29.46 -71.39
CA ASN A 581 5.38 30.70 -71.00
C ASN A 581 3.93 30.49 -70.53
N ASN A 582 3.18 29.58 -71.16
CA ASN A 582 1.78 29.31 -70.79
C ASN A 582 1.69 28.53 -69.47
N ILE A 583 2.57 27.55 -69.27
CA ILE A 583 2.66 26.78 -68.03
C ILE A 583 3.13 27.68 -66.88
N ASN A 584 4.17 28.50 -67.10
CA ASN A 584 4.65 29.46 -66.10
C ASN A 584 3.56 30.47 -65.70
N ARG A 585 2.75 30.95 -66.65
CA ARG A 585 1.61 31.82 -66.35
C ARG A 585 0.54 31.12 -65.53
N LEU A 586 0.22 29.85 -65.83
CA LEU A 586 -0.74 29.07 -65.05
C LEU A 586 -0.26 28.83 -63.61
N VAL A 587 1.02 28.46 -63.46
CA VAL A 587 1.66 28.26 -62.15
C VAL A 587 1.71 29.57 -61.36
N GLN A 588 2.07 30.69 -61.98
CA GLN A 588 2.02 32.01 -61.34
C GLN A 588 0.60 32.39 -60.89
N ASN A 589 -0.41 32.15 -61.73
CA ASN A 589 -1.81 32.40 -61.38
C ASN A 589 -2.25 31.53 -60.20
N TYR A 590 -1.87 30.25 -60.18
CA TYR A 590 -2.16 29.34 -59.08
C TYR A 590 -1.51 29.80 -57.77
N TYR A 591 -0.22 30.13 -57.77
CA TYR A 591 0.45 30.67 -56.58
C TYR A 591 -0.15 32.01 -56.14
N GLN A 592 -0.59 32.86 -57.06
CA GLN A 592 -1.28 34.11 -56.72
C GLN A 592 -2.67 33.85 -56.11
N GLN A 593 -3.39 32.83 -56.57
CA GLN A 593 -4.66 32.41 -55.96
C GLN A 593 -4.46 31.78 -54.58
N LEU A 594 -3.44 30.92 -54.42
CA LEU A 594 -3.06 30.37 -53.12
C LEU A 594 -2.71 31.48 -52.12
N GLY A 595 -1.96 32.49 -52.58
CA GLY A 595 -1.65 33.68 -51.78
C GLY A 595 -2.93 34.38 -51.29
N LYS A 596 -3.89 34.64 -52.18
CA LYS A 596 -5.19 35.25 -51.83
C LYS A 596 -6.03 34.41 -50.87
N ILE A 597 -6.07 33.09 -51.07
CA ILE A 597 -6.79 32.15 -50.18
C ILE A 597 -6.15 32.16 -48.78
N THR A 598 -4.83 32.12 -48.72
CA THR A 598 -4.06 32.10 -47.46
C THR A 598 -4.19 33.43 -46.71
N GLU A 599 -4.04 34.57 -47.40
CA GLU A 599 -4.24 35.90 -46.83
C GLU A 599 -5.69 36.09 -46.33
N GLY A 600 -6.67 35.61 -47.08
CA GLY A 600 -8.09 35.63 -46.69
C GLY A 600 -8.38 34.77 -45.45
N TYR A 601 -7.74 33.60 -45.34
CA TYR A 601 -7.85 32.74 -44.16
C TYR A 601 -7.20 33.37 -42.93
N GLU A 602 -5.96 33.87 -43.04
CA GLU A 602 -5.27 34.52 -41.93
C GLU A 602 -6.02 35.78 -41.45
N GLY A 603 -6.62 36.55 -42.37
CA GLY A 603 -7.51 37.66 -42.04
C GLY A 603 -8.76 37.23 -41.26
N LYS A 604 -9.47 36.19 -41.74
CA LYS A 604 -10.67 35.64 -41.06
C LYS A 604 -10.33 35.04 -39.70
N LYS A 605 -9.23 34.30 -39.61
CA LYS A 605 -8.71 33.70 -38.37
C LYS A 605 -8.39 34.78 -37.34
N LEU A 606 -7.67 35.83 -37.74
CA LEU A 606 -7.36 36.95 -36.85
C LEU A 606 -8.64 37.66 -36.36
N GLN A 607 -9.63 37.85 -37.24
CA GLN A 607 -10.91 38.48 -36.89
C GLN A 607 -11.72 37.61 -35.91
N GLN A 608 -11.83 36.31 -36.15
CA GLN A 608 -12.54 35.37 -35.27
C GLN A 608 -11.85 35.24 -33.91
N LEU A 609 -10.51 35.21 -33.87
CA LEU A 609 -9.75 35.18 -32.63
C LEU A 609 -9.97 36.45 -31.79
N LYS A 610 -10.00 37.63 -32.44
CA LYS A 610 -10.31 38.90 -31.76
C LYS A 610 -11.75 38.91 -31.21
N SER A 611 -12.72 38.39 -31.97
CA SER A 611 -14.11 38.28 -31.54
C SER A 611 -14.28 37.35 -30.34
N LEU A 612 -13.70 36.15 -30.38
CA LEU A 612 -13.74 35.18 -29.28
C LEU A 612 -13.02 35.68 -28.02
N GLN A 613 -11.92 36.43 -28.19
CA GLN A 613 -11.23 37.07 -27.07
C GLN A 613 -12.10 38.17 -26.43
N ALA A 614 -12.81 38.97 -27.23
CA ALA A 614 -13.75 39.96 -26.73
C ALA A 614 -14.94 39.31 -26.00
N GLU A 615 -15.51 38.23 -26.55
CA GLU A 615 -16.60 37.46 -25.93
C GLU A 615 -16.18 36.85 -24.58
N ARG A 616 -14.96 36.30 -24.50
CA ARG A 616 -14.38 35.82 -23.25
C ARG A 616 -14.27 36.92 -22.19
N ASN A 617 -13.75 38.09 -22.59
CA ASN A 617 -13.59 39.22 -21.68
C ASN A 617 -14.94 39.74 -21.18
N GLU A 618 -15.97 39.75 -22.03
CA GLU A 618 -17.34 40.09 -21.63
C GLU A 618 -17.96 39.05 -20.69
N LYS A 619 -17.80 37.74 -20.94
CA LYS A 619 -18.29 36.68 -20.03
C LYS A 619 -17.67 36.80 -18.63
N ILE A 620 -16.36 37.04 -18.57
CA ILE A 620 -15.65 37.27 -17.28
C ILE A 620 -16.17 38.54 -16.60
N ARG A 621 -16.43 39.62 -17.36
CA ARG A 621 -16.96 40.88 -16.82
C ARG A 621 -18.38 40.76 -16.30
N LEU A 622 -19.26 40.08 -17.03
CA LEU A 622 -20.65 39.82 -16.64
C LEU A 622 -20.72 38.96 -15.37
N LYS A 623 -19.84 37.94 -15.26
CA LYS A 623 -19.82 37.08 -14.08
C LYS A 623 -19.25 37.78 -12.84
N LYS A 624 -18.20 38.61 -13.00
CA LYS A 624 -17.71 39.48 -11.92
C LYS A 624 -18.76 40.48 -11.41
N LYS A 625 -19.64 40.96 -12.29
CA LYS A 625 -20.78 41.81 -11.88
C LYS A 625 -21.82 41.01 -11.07
N GLN A 626 -22.11 39.78 -11.49
CA GLN A 626 -23.04 38.88 -10.80
C GLN A 626 -22.52 38.45 -9.41
N ASP A 627 -21.22 38.17 -9.29
CA ASP A 627 -20.57 37.84 -8.01
C ASP A 627 -20.55 39.05 -7.05
N ASN A 628 -20.38 40.27 -7.57
CA ASN A 628 -20.46 41.50 -6.76
C ASN A 628 -21.90 41.79 -6.27
N GLU A 629 -22.93 41.48 -7.06
CA GLU A 629 -24.33 41.59 -6.64
C GLU A 629 -24.71 40.53 -5.59
N LEU A 630 -24.18 39.30 -5.70
CA LEU A 630 -24.34 38.25 -4.70
C LEU A 630 -23.59 38.58 -3.41
N ALA A 631 -22.39 39.17 -3.50
CA ALA A 631 -21.62 39.63 -2.35
C ALA A 631 -22.29 40.80 -1.60
N LEU A 632 -23.04 41.67 -2.30
CA LEU A 632 -23.87 42.70 -1.65
C LEU A 632 -25.07 42.09 -0.91
N LYS A 633 -25.66 41.01 -1.44
CA LYS A 633 -26.77 40.29 -0.78
C LYS A 633 -26.30 39.47 0.42
N GLU A 634 -25.10 38.88 0.36
CA GLU A 634 -24.45 38.16 1.48
C GLU A 634 -24.09 39.10 2.65
N LYS A 635 -23.63 40.33 2.39
CA LYS A 635 -23.35 41.33 3.44
C LYS A 635 -24.59 41.71 4.28
N HIS A 636 -25.79 41.58 3.73
CA HIS A 636 -27.04 41.78 4.48
C HIS A 636 -27.43 40.55 5.33
N THR A 637 -26.87 39.38 5.06
CA THR A 637 -27.11 38.12 5.80
C THR A 637 -26.00 37.81 6.82
N GLU A 638 -24.79 38.35 6.64
CA GLU A 638 -23.65 38.24 7.58
C GLU A 638 -23.89 38.94 8.93
N GLY A 639 -24.84 39.88 9.00
CA GLY A 639 -25.22 40.56 10.25
C GLY A 639 -25.99 39.70 11.25
N LEU A 640 -26.49 38.52 10.85
CA LEU A 640 -27.33 37.67 11.70
C LEU A 640 -26.69 36.31 12.04
N LEU A 641 -25.59 35.92 11.38
CA LEU A 641 -24.92 34.64 11.61
C LEU A 641 -23.42 34.79 11.88
N ASN A 642 -23.10 34.57 13.16
CA ASN A 642 -21.84 34.03 13.69
C ASN A 642 -20.60 34.94 13.78
N LEU A 643 -20.59 35.77 14.83
CA LEU A 643 -19.37 36.22 15.52
C LEU A 643 -18.66 35.10 16.33
N SER A 644 -19.17 33.85 16.30
CA SER A 644 -18.69 32.71 17.11
C SER A 644 -17.87 31.66 16.33
N SER A 645 -17.52 31.89 15.06
CA SER A 645 -16.73 30.90 14.29
C SER A 645 -15.21 31.09 14.50
N THR A 646 -14.53 29.99 14.82
CA THR A 646 -13.06 29.92 14.97
C THR A 646 -12.36 30.38 13.68
N VAL A 647 -11.17 30.96 13.81
CA VAL A 647 -10.37 31.48 12.68
C VAL A 647 -10.21 30.42 11.57
N HIS A 648 -10.08 29.15 11.96
CA HIS A 648 -10.01 28.01 11.04
C HIS A 648 -11.26 27.85 10.17
N GLN A 649 -12.47 27.98 10.72
CA GLN A 649 -13.71 27.88 9.93
C GLN A 649 -13.85 29.04 8.93
N ARG A 650 -13.40 30.25 9.29
CA ARG A 650 -13.36 31.39 8.38
C ARG A 650 -12.34 31.20 7.25
N ILE A 651 -11.17 30.64 7.57
CA ILE A 651 -10.15 30.30 6.57
C ILE A 651 -10.66 29.20 5.63
N VAL A 652 -11.30 28.15 6.14
CA VAL A 652 -11.87 27.05 5.33
C VAL A 652 -13.00 27.56 4.44
N LEU A 653 -13.87 28.46 4.92
CA LEU A 653 -14.90 29.09 4.11
C LEU A 653 -14.31 29.99 3.03
N GLN A 654 -13.27 30.79 3.36
CA GLN A 654 -12.55 31.57 2.35
C GLN A 654 -11.83 30.69 1.33
N GLN A 655 -11.20 29.59 1.76
CA GLN A 655 -10.57 28.62 0.86
C GLN A 655 -11.62 27.98 -0.06
N LYS A 656 -12.76 27.54 0.46
CA LYS A 656 -13.89 27.03 -0.35
C LYS A 656 -14.39 28.07 -1.35
N LYS A 657 -14.45 29.36 -0.97
CA LYS A 657 -14.85 30.46 -1.85
C LYS A 657 -13.81 30.74 -2.95
N VAL A 658 -12.52 30.68 -2.62
CA VAL A 658 -11.43 30.83 -3.61
C VAL A 658 -11.39 29.64 -4.56
N LEU A 659 -11.59 28.42 -4.05
CA LEU A 659 -11.65 27.20 -4.87
C LEU A 659 -12.84 27.20 -5.82
N SER A 660 -14.04 27.58 -5.35
CA SER A 660 -15.22 27.66 -6.22
C SER A 660 -15.09 28.76 -7.30
N GLN A 661 -14.46 29.89 -6.95
CA GLN A 661 -14.11 30.93 -7.94
C GLN A 661 -13.08 30.43 -8.95
N PHE A 662 -12.09 29.66 -8.51
CA PHE A 662 -11.09 29.06 -9.39
C PHE A 662 -11.71 28.02 -10.32
N GLU A 663 -12.53 27.10 -9.81
CA GLU A 663 -13.26 26.10 -10.60
C GLU A 663 -14.13 26.76 -11.67
N LEU A 664 -14.87 27.82 -11.30
CA LEU A 664 -15.70 28.58 -12.24
C LEU A 664 -14.85 29.28 -13.32
N GLN A 665 -13.70 29.88 -12.95
CA GLN A 665 -12.78 30.46 -13.93
C GLN A 665 -12.20 29.42 -14.89
N GLN A 666 -11.87 28.22 -14.39
CA GLN A 666 -11.41 27.12 -15.23
C GLN A 666 -12.51 26.62 -16.18
N GLN A 667 -13.75 26.60 -15.72
CA GLN A 667 -14.90 26.23 -16.56
C GLN A 667 -15.11 27.24 -17.71
N ILE A 668 -15.08 28.55 -17.42
CA ILE A 668 -15.18 29.60 -18.45
C ILE A 668 -14.00 29.51 -19.44
N ARG A 669 -12.79 29.22 -18.94
CA ARG A 669 -11.59 29.02 -19.78
C ARG A 669 -11.76 27.80 -20.69
N LEU A 670 -12.27 26.69 -20.16
CA LEU A 670 -12.49 25.46 -20.91
C LEU A 670 -13.55 25.66 -22.00
N GLU A 671 -14.69 26.28 -21.68
CA GLU A 671 -15.75 26.58 -22.65
C GLU A 671 -15.27 27.53 -23.75
N SER A 672 -14.50 28.56 -23.40
CA SER A 672 -13.87 29.46 -24.38
C SER A 672 -12.89 28.72 -25.30
N LEU A 673 -12.12 27.77 -24.77
CA LEU A 673 -11.22 26.94 -25.58
C LEU A 673 -11.99 25.99 -26.50
N LYS A 674 -13.09 25.38 -26.04
CA LYS A 674 -13.98 24.55 -26.87
C LYS A 674 -14.57 25.34 -28.03
N GLN A 675 -15.11 26.53 -27.76
CA GLN A 675 -15.62 27.43 -28.80
C GLN A 675 -14.53 27.82 -29.79
N LYS A 676 -13.32 28.16 -29.30
CA LYS A 676 -12.16 28.49 -30.14
C LYS A 676 -11.76 27.33 -31.05
N LEU A 677 -11.73 26.11 -30.53
CA LEU A 677 -11.40 24.91 -31.30
C LEU A 677 -12.42 24.67 -32.42
N LEU A 678 -13.72 24.74 -32.11
CA LEU A 678 -14.80 24.55 -33.09
C LEU A 678 -14.74 25.59 -34.22
N THR A 679 -14.55 26.87 -33.89
CA THR A 679 -14.46 27.95 -34.89
C THR A 679 -13.20 27.80 -35.76
N LEU A 680 -12.07 27.42 -35.18
CA LEU A 680 -10.84 27.17 -35.94
C LEU A 680 -10.98 25.94 -36.84
N HIS A 681 -11.59 24.85 -36.36
CA HIS A 681 -11.86 23.66 -37.17
C HIS A 681 -12.75 23.98 -38.37
N HIS A 682 -13.79 24.82 -38.19
CA HIS A 682 -14.64 25.24 -39.30
C HIS A 682 -13.87 26.07 -40.35
N LEU A 683 -13.04 27.01 -39.89
CA LEU A 683 -12.17 27.81 -40.78
C LEU A 683 -11.13 26.96 -41.51
N GLU A 684 -10.56 25.96 -40.84
CA GLU A 684 -9.59 25.02 -41.42
C GLU A 684 -10.25 24.14 -42.47
N THR A 685 -11.48 23.67 -42.20
CA THR A 685 -12.28 22.91 -43.18
C THR A 685 -12.62 23.77 -44.40
N ASP A 686 -12.97 25.05 -44.20
CA ASP A 686 -13.23 25.99 -45.29
C ASP A 686 -11.96 26.28 -46.11
N LEU A 687 -10.80 26.42 -45.45
CA LEU A 687 -9.51 26.57 -46.11
C LEU A 687 -9.17 25.33 -46.94
N GLU A 688 -9.30 24.13 -46.37
CA GLU A 688 -9.05 22.86 -47.06
C GLU A 688 -9.94 22.72 -48.29
N ASN A 689 -11.23 23.09 -48.18
CA ASN A 689 -12.15 23.11 -49.32
C ASN A 689 -11.72 24.11 -50.41
N HIS A 690 -11.34 25.34 -50.05
CA HIS A 690 -10.89 26.34 -51.02
C HIS A 690 -9.56 25.98 -51.69
N LEU A 691 -8.62 25.41 -50.93
CA LEU A 691 -7.35 24.90 -51.48
C LEU A 691 -7.59 23.73 -52.42
N ARG A 692 -8.48 22.80 -52.05
CA ARG A 692 -8.87 21.66 -52.89
C ARG A 692 -9.58 22.10 -54.17
N GLU A 693 -10.45 23.10 -54.10
CA GLU A 693 -11.09 23.69 -55.29
C GLU A 693 -10.05 24.35 -56.21
N SER A 694 -9.15 25.16 -55.66
CA SER A 694 -8.09 25.82 -56.45
C SER A 694 -7.11 24.81 -57.06
N GLU A 695 -6.74 23.76 -56.32
CA GLU A 695 -5.92 22.66 -56.84
C GLU A 695 -6.65 21.90 -57.95
N GLN A 696 -7.93 21.60 -57.78
CA GLN A 696 -8.74 20.93 -58.81
C GLN A 696 -8.89 21.78 -60.07
N ASP A 697 -9.10 23.09 -59.92
CA ASP A 697 -9.19 24.04 -61.04
C ASP A 697 -7.86 24.12 -61.78
N PHE A 698 -6.72 24.23 -61.06
CA PHE A 698 -5.37 24.19 -61.64
C PHE A 698 -5.10 22.89 -62.41
N VAL A 699 -5.39 21.73 -61.79
CA VAL A 699 -5.21 20.41 -62.42
C VAL A 699 -6.10 20.27 -63.66
N SER A 700 -7.32 20.80 -63.63
CA SER A 700 -8.23 20.77 -64.79
C SER A 700 -7.76 21.66 -65.93
N GLU A 701 -7.27 22.86 -65.64
CA GLU A 701 -6.72 23.78 -66.66
C GLU A 701 -5.42 23.23 -67.24
N LEU A 702 -4.55 22.64 -66.41
CA LEU A 702 -3.33 21.98 -66.86
C LEU A 702 -3.64 20.80 -67.78
N ALA A 703 -4.64 19.96 -67.44
CA ALA A 703 -5.07 18.85 -68.27
C ALA A 703 -5.70 19.27 -69.60
N VAL A 704 -6.40 20.40 -69.64
CA VAL A 704 -6.91 20.99 -70.90
C VAL A 704 -5.75 21.47 -71.78
N LEU A 705 -4.74 22.11 -71.20
CA LEU A 705 -3.55 22.57 -71.93
C LEU A 705 -2.71 21.41 -72.48
N THR A 706 -2.68 20.27 -71.80
CA THR A 706 -1.91 19.08 -72.18
C THR A 706 -2.75 18.03 -72.92
N ARG A 707 -4.04 18.29 -73.13
CA ARG A 707 -5.02 17.40 -73.79
C ARG A 707 -5.14 16.01 -73.15
N VAL A 708 -4.99 15.94 -71.83
CA VAL A 708 -5.21 14.71 -71.05
C VAL A 708 -6.69 14.63 -70.66
N PRO A 709 -7.43 13.55 -70.99
CA PRO A 709 -8.84 13.43 -70.62
C PRO A 709 -9.00 13.33 -69.09
N VAL A 710 -9.64 14.33 -68.50
CA VAL A 710 -10.02 14.33 -67.07
C VAL A 710 -11.38 13.64 -66.94
N THR A 711 -11.46 12.54 -66.20
CA THR A 711 -12.75 11.99 -65.74
C THR A 711 -13.37 12.94 -64.72
N VAL A 712 -14.25 13.83 -65.18
CA VAL A 712 -15.00 14.76 -64.32
C VAL A 712 -16.02 13.98 -63.48
N LYS A 713 -15.73 13.75 -62.19
CA LYS A 713 -16.77 13.38 -61.21
C LYS A 713 -17.74 14.57 -61.10
N LYS A 714 -19.00 14.39 -61.53
CA LYS A 714 -20.06 15.41 -61.55
C LYS A 714 -20.20 16.11 -60.18
N LYS A 715 -20.06 17.45 -60.15
CA LYS A 715 -20.49 18.31 -59.02
C LYS A 715 -22.03 18.27 -58.89
N PRO A 716 -22.62 18.18 -57.68
CA PRO A 716 -24.05 18.44 -57.49
C PRO A 716 -24.31 19.94 -57.64
N SER A 717 -25.09 20.31 -58.65
CA SER A 717 -25.43 21.70 -59.00
C SER A 717 -26.34 22.32 -57.93
N LYS A 718 -25.88 23.41 -57.30
CA LYS A 718 -26.74 24.37 -56.59
C LYS A 718 -27.52 25.18 -57.63
N ARG A 719 -28.84 24.98 -57.72
CA ARG A 719 -29.75 25.91 -58.40
C ARG A 719 -30.85 26.33 -57.44
N SER A 720 -30.95 27.63 -57.21
CA SER A 720 -31.93 28.27 -56.34
C SER A 720 -33.05 28.94 -57.15
N LYS A 721 -34.23 29.01 -56.50
CA LYS A 721 -35.40 29.92 -56.67
C LYS A 721 -36.62 29.40 -57.46
N PRO A 722 -37.86 29.91 -57.22
CA PRO A 722 -38.45 30.62 -56.06
C PRO A 722 -39.79 30.00 -55.55
N ALA A 723 -40.40 30.63 -54.54
CA ALA A 723 -41.60 30.21 -53.80
C ALA A 723 -42.94 30.32 -54.57
N GLY A 724 -43.94 29.50 -54.18
CA GLY A 724 -45.38 29.78 -54.37
C GLY A 724 -46.29 28.54 -54.59
N GLU A 725 -47.04 28.13 -53.55
CA GLU A 725 -48.38 27.47 -53.50
C GLU A 725 -48.70 26.24 -54.42
N LYS A 726 -49.40 25.14 -54.04
CA LYS A 726 -50.31 24.80 -52.93
C LYS A 726 -50.66 23.28 -53.01
N THR A 727 -50.77 22.59 -51.86
CA THR A 727 -51.64 21.41 -51.55
C THR A 727 -51.45 20.06 -52.32
N LYS A 728 -51.47 18.83 -51.77
CA LYS A 728 -51.94 18.17 -50.52
C LYS A 728 -51.17 16.84 -50.35
N SER A 729 -50.81 16.44 -49.13
CA SER A 729 -50.85 15.01 -48.73
C SER A 729 -50.94 14.87 -47.20
N LYS A 730 -51.68 13.86 -46.76
CA LYS A 730 -52.17 13.62 -45.39
C LYS A 730 -51.12 12.95 -44.49
N ARG A 731 -51.05 13.46 -43.25
CA ARG A 731 -50.81 12.82 -41.93
C ARG A 731 -50.09 11.45 -41.86
N GLN A 732 -48.98 11.41 -41.11
CA GLN A 732 -48.94 10.73 -39.80
C GLN A 732 -47.73 11.23 -38.98
N THR A 733 -48.00 11.59 -37.72
CA THR A 733 -47.09 12.28 -36.78
C THR A 733 -46.44 11.26 -35.85
N PHE A 734 -45.13 11.39 -35.60
CA PHE A 734 -44.49 10.90 -34.38
C PHE A 734 -43.77 12.08 -33.71
N HIS A 735 -44.22 12.39 -32.50
CA HIS A 735 -43.64 13.39 -31.59
C HIS A 735 -42.63 12.70 -30.65
N SER A 736 -41.49 13.35 -30.45
CA SER A 736 -40.62 13.19 -29.26
C SER A 736 -41.31 13.80 -28.03
N PRO A 737 -40.89 13.42 -26.80
CA PRO A 737 -41.01 14.35 -25.68
C PRO A 737 -39.73 14.54 -24.86
N GLU A 738 -39.54 15.80 -24.49
CA GLU A 738 -38.66 16.34 -23.47
C GLU A 738 -39.00 15.86 -22.06
N SER A 739 -37.99 15.90 -21.20
CA SER A 739 -38.02 15.73 -19.76
C SER A 739 -38.30 17.05 -19.03
N ALA A 740 -39.19 17.02 -18.02
CA ALA A 740 -39.18 17.94 -16.88
C ALA A 740 -39.78 17.25 -15.63
N GLU A 741 -39.20 17.61 -14.48
CA GLU A 741 -39.55 17.37 -13.06
C GLU A 741 -41.08 17.37 -12.75
N LYS A 742 -41.64 16.72 -11.69
CA LYS A 742 -41.27 16.76 -10.26
C LYS A 742 -42.18 15.82 -9.41
N ASP A 743 -41.62 15.31 -8.30
CA ASP A 743 -42.15 14.95 -6.96
C ASP A 743 -43.29 13.94 -6.64
N ASP A 744 -43.07 13.32 -5.46
CA ASP A 744 -43.95 12.70 -4.44
C ASP A 744 -44.25 11.18 -4.44
N SER A 745 -43.64 10.47 -3.46
CA SER A 745 -44.30 9.93 -2.23
C SER A 745 -43.74 8.58 -1.71
N HIS A 746 -43.34 8.62 -0.43
CA HIS A 746 -43.40 7.66 0.69
C HIS A 746 -43.45 6.11 0.52
N GLU A 747 -42.55 5.48 1.29
CA GLU A 747 -42.67 4.25 2.12
C GLU A 747 -43.54 3.05 1.68
N ASN A 748 -42.92 1.90 1.42
CA ASN A 748 -42.88 0.76 2.36
C ASN A 748 -42.16 -0.48 1.79
N ILE A 749 -41.25 -1.02 2.60
CA ILE A 749 -40.99 -2.44 2.92
C ILE A 749 -41.42 -3.48 1.87
N GLN A 750 -40.45 -4.19 1.26
CA GLN A 750 -40.33 -5.65 1.42
C GLN A 750 -38.99 -6.17 0.87
N GLU A 751 -38.13 -6.64 1.77
CA GLU A 751 -37.09 -7.62 1.45
C GLU A 751 -37.74 -8.89 0.87
N LEU A 752 -37.11 -9.51 -0.13
CA LEU A 752 -37.21 -10.95 -0.29
C LEU A 752 -35.87 -11.57 -0.72
N HIS A 753 -35.40 -12.38 0.21
CA HIS A 753 -34.35 -13.38 0.15
C HIS A 753 -34.36 -14.31 -1.08
N GLY A 754 -33.16 -14.82 -1.36
CA GLY A 754 -32.92 -16.25 -1.54
C GLY A 754 -32.68 -16.71 -2.99
N LEU A 755 -31.73 -17.60 -3.30
CA LEU A 755 -31.03 -18.57 -2.47
C LEU A 755 -29.88 -19.19 -3.32
N THR A 756 -28.73 -19.39 -2.66
CA THR A 756 -27.84 -20.59 -2.67
C THR A 756 -27.09 -21.01 -3.94
N SER A 757 -25.87 -21.56 -3.88
CA SER A 757 -25.10 -22.31 -2.84
C SER A 757 -23.60 -22.25 -3.21
N GLY A 758 -22.60 -22.37 -2.33
CA GLY A 758 -22.54 -22.88 -0.96
C GLY A 758 -21.41 -23.92 -0.81
N LEU A 759 -20.71 -23.86 0.34
CA LEU A 759 -19.87 -24.86 1.07
C LEU A 759 -18.50 -24.27 1.48
N CYS A 760 -17.99 -24.36 2.70
CA CYS A 760 -18.52 -24.59 4.05
C CYS A 760 -17.32 -24.46 5.02
N ARG A 761 -17.45 -23.73 6.14
CA ARG A 761 -16.69 -24.03 7.37
C ARG A 761 -17.58 -23.69 8.57
N GLU A 762 -17.97 -24.73 9.28
CA GLU A 762 -18.79 -24.68 10.50
C GLU A 762 -17.94 -24.13 11.66
N MET A 763 -18.42 -23.08 12.33
CA MET A 763 -18.04 -22.74 13.70
C MET A 763 -19.15 -23.19 14.64
N LEU A 764 -18.79 -24.05 15.60
CA LEU A 764 -19.63 -24.43 16.72
C LEU A 764 -19.67 -23.30 17.76
N GLN A 765 -20.88 -23.00 18.20
CA GLN A 765 -21.22 -22.06 19.26
C GLN A 765 -20.70 -22.51 20.62
N SER A 766 -20.40 -21.51 21.45
CA SER A 766 -20.22 -21.58 22.89
C SER A 766 -21.51 -22.03 23.60
N PRO A 767 -21.37 -22.52 24.85
CA PRO A 767 -22.40 -22.19 25.83
C PRO A 767 -21.83 -21.68 27.17
N HIS A 768 -22.43 -20.57 27.58
CA HIS A 768 -22.94 -20.22 28.92
C HIS A 768 -22.05 -19.79 30.09
N GLU A 769 -22.46 -18.64 30.67
CA GLU A 769 -22.39 -18.30 32.09
C GLU A 769 -23.13 -19.30 32.99
N GLY A 770 -22.61 -19.51 34.20
CA GLY A 770 -23.32 -20.15 35.31
C GLY A 770 -22.38 -20.70 36.39
N GLU A 771 -22.30 -20.03 37.54
CA GLU A 771 -21.56 -20.42 38.74
C GLU A 771 -21.94 -21.81 39.28
N THR A 772 -20.96 -22.64 39.63
CA THR A 772 -20.87 -23.36 40.93
C THR A 772 -19.55 -24.14 41.07
N GLU A 773 -19.10 -24.25 42.31
CA GLU A 773 -17.84 -24.74 42.89
C GLU A 773 -17.26 -26.12 42.46
N PRO A 774 -16.00 -26.44 42.88
CA PRO A 774 -15.08 -27.33 42.17
C PRO A 774 -15.04 -28.77 42.70
N ARG A 775 -14.69 -29.73 41.82
CA ARG A 775 -14.21 -31.06 42.22
C ARG A 775 -13.10 -31.61 41.32
N LYS A 776 -11.92 -31.71 41.96
CA LYS A 776 -10.82 -32.70 41.89
C LYS A 776 -10.86 -33.86 40.86
N ASN A 777 -9.67 -34.06 40.28
CA ASN A 777 -8.91 -35.32 40.02
C ASN A 777 -8.83 -35.93 38.59
N SER A 778 -7.59 -35.93 38.09
CA SER A 778 -6.79 -37.03 37.50
C SER A 778 -7.29 -37.78 36.25
N ASN A 779 -6.52 -37.77 35.15
CA ASN A 779 -5.60 -38.87 34.77
C ASN A 779 -4.93 -38.69 33.40
N MET A 780 -3.69 -39.17 33.34
CA MET A 780 -2.84 -39.40 32.18
C MET A 780 -3.43 -40.41 31.17
N LEU A 781 -3.11 -40.30 29.87
CA LEU A 781 -2.27 -41.27 29.12
C LEU A 781 -2.27 -41.06 27.58
N LYS A 782 -1.04 -41.02 27.04
CA LYS A 782 -0.53 -41.39 25.72
C LYS A 782 -1.49 -42.06 24.71
N LYS A 783 -1.35 -41.68 23.42
CA LYS A 783 -1.08 -42.66 22.35
C LYS A 783 -0.48 -42.03 21.08
N LYS A 784 0.74 -42.50 20.75
CA LYS A 784 1.32 -42.58 19.41
C LYS A 784 0.39 -43.36 18.48
N GLY A 785 0.35 -42.97 17.21
CA GLY A 785 -0.21 -43.77 16.12
C GLY A 785 0.45 -43.38 14.79
N SER A 786 1.32 -44.27 14.31
CA SER A 786 1.92 -44.26 12.98
C SER A 786 0.90 -44.51 11.87
N ARG A 787 0.93 -43.71 10.81
CA ARG A 787 1.08 -44.18 9.43
C ARG A 787 1.41 -43.02 8.51
#